data_AF-A0A8H7GJZ4-F1
#
_entry.id   AF-A0A8H7GJZ4-F1
#
_cell.length_a   1.000
_cell.length_b   1.000
_cell.length_c   1.000
_cell.angle_alpha   90.00
_cell.angle_beta   90.00
_cell.angle_gamma   90.00
#
_symmetry.space_group_name_H-M   'P 1'
#
loop_
_entity.id
_entity.type
_entity.pdbx_description
1 polymer ?
#
loop_
_entity_poly.entity_id
_entity_poly.type
_entity_poly.pdbx_seq_one_letter_code
_entity_poly.pdbx_strand_id
1 'polypeptide(L)'
;MRGQQFITKGISGRAKIVNAAVYYAWPQGTTFFANPFGAYLGIRPKLQELKSVVEDTPALDKLPYAEGASWDTKLGCLPGTRVALLEKVDSWIHDMDGEGILWLKGVAGSGKSAIAHTLAERLQNDSLLASSFFFDRNFPSRNTHQNLFSTISRDLARLHRNIGGAIALALKKDPALASAPLARQFDDLILEPLRQHSFVQPIVVVIDALDESIHDELDTTLLNILRNDASSLPKGFRIFITSRPTHQIERFLSDKSHITSLSIDIHSPENRRDIAAYVDAQLRDETIRLKLGSDWPDEALISALKRSAEGLFIWISTVFNYLRSAYNPRAKLGALLSKSTTHDLPADKKMDELYTSILEACGDWEDVEFQQDYDLFMGAIVAFREPLSLTALQALHAGIKDLSARTLLEHFGSVLTGLDGVHEPIRIIHQSFREFITGRASDAQRTRRFHITDTDHSARLAELCLITMNREFILPINGTGYLARRSWTRPKIPTLSGVSEQLLYCGQYWTDHIMNVHDPSRVVAHFHQFVSKHLDIWMEVTASAGRYRGFMSVLAWLQDHAQNSQNNIPGLKDTYNSDIRFPARSLLLLSERLEEDSRFEEAILAGQDSVALHRALVPESHSEFNESLAMSLKSLAIQLDRAGLREEARKNMEEALGLHRALADVVLKQPKAFAASTLASMLEQQSKYLSFLDLRKEALSTIQEALRLNRLLHAEQPSVNTTSALANSLWTLATCECCSSSEALVAIQESINLTRALTLEDPGYSKIKLAERLYQSSYMLFDSDRLEEALKNNQEAVVLYRALAAEKPTVWRKSSLSIALGEQAAILERLDSQATNTAPLAIHEEVVQLSREIAKEQPANEKFSRDLALSLKYQAESLQNHNRYDEALLAIQEALALYQDYYDKFGADVDIVINQIPQCTDIEGWLIRLISRNHTMPTETPSSEIRVLFEWERCYECL
;
A
#
# COMPACT_ATOMS: atom_id res chain seq x y z
N MET A 1 -16.54 61.59 -24.65
CA MET A 1 -17.98 61.65 -24.96
C MET A 1 -18.58 60.27 -24.71
N ARG A 2 -19.63 60.20 -23.88
CA ARG A 2 -20.72 59.18 -23.75
C ARG A 2 -20.30 57.69 -23.70
N GLY A 3 -20.44 56.96 -22.58
CA GLY A 3 -21.69 56.55 -21.88
C GLY A 3 -22.15 55.19 -22.45
N GLN A 4 -22.55 54.12 -21.74
CA GLN A 4 -23.19 53.87 -20.43
C GLN A 4 -23.00 52.36 -20.08
N GLN A 5 -22.61 51.96 -18.86
CA GLN A 5 -23.38 51.61 -17.63
C GLN A 5 -23.78 50.12 -17.42
N PHE A 6 -23.18 49.52 -16.37
CA PHE A 6 -23.71 48.69 -15.24
C PHE A 6 -24.56 47.43 -15.51
N ILE A 7 -24.33 46.28 -14.85
CA ILE A 7 -24.80 45.91 -13.49
C ILE A 7 -24.00 44.71 -12.85
N THR A 8 -23.53 44.96 -11.63
CA THR A 8 -23.15 44.20 -10.40
C THR A 8 -23.28 42.66 -10.20
N LYS A 9 -22.26 42.04 -9.54
CA LYS A 9 -22.22 41.40 -8.17
C LYS A 9 -21.09 40.32 -8.10
N GLY A 10 -19.95 40.53 -7.42
CA GLY A 10 -19.65 40.16 -6.01
C GLY A 10 -18.61 39.00 -6.00
N ILE A 11 -17.57 38.86 -5.16
CA ILE A 11 -17.19 39.36 -3.83
C ILE A 11 -15.63 39.30 -3.68
N SER A 12 -15.09 40.21 -2.86
CA SER A 12 -13.73 40.37 -2.26
C SER A 12 -13.00 39.11 -1.76
N GLY A 13 -11.67 39.05 -1.57
CA GLY A 13 -10.62 40.07 -1.64
C GLY A 13 -9.25 39.58 -1.09
N ARG A 14 -8.31 40.54 -0.97
CA ARG A 14 -6.89 40.49 -0.50
C ARG A 14 -5.89 39.93 -1.54
N ALA A 15 -4.69 40.47 -1.73
CA ALA A 15 -3.84 41.33 -0.89
C ALA A 15 -2.97 42.30 -1.72
N LYS A 16 -2.68 43.47 -1.12
CA LYS A 16 -1.59 44.38 -1.50
C LYS A 16 -0.26 43.77 -1.04
N ILE A 17 0.77 43.79 -1.89
CA ILE A 17 2.17 43.65 -1.43
C ILE A 17 2.92 44.92 -1.79
N VAL A 18 3.63 45.42 -0.78
CA VAL A 18 4.39 46.66 -0.70
C VAL A 18 5.79 46.46 -1.27
N ASN A 19 6.24 47.43 -2.06
CA ASN A 19 7.62 47.59 -2.52
C ASN A 19 8.61 47.70 -1.36
N ALA A 20 9.70 46.92 -1.42
CA ALA A 20 10.94 47.23 -0.72
C ALA A 20 12.13 46.91 -1.63
N ALA A 21 12.66 47.97 -2.27
CA ALA A 21 13.94 47.95 -2.94
C ALA A 21 15.06 48.06 -1.90
N VAL A 22 16.08 47.20 -1.99
CA VAL A 22 17.37 47.40 -1.31
C VAL A 22 18.46 47.32 -2.36
N TYR A 23 19.04 48.49 -2.65
CA TYR A 23 20.27 48.66 -3.40
C TYR A 23 21.46 48.11 -2.59
N TYR A 24 22.26 47.23 -3.19
CA TYR A 24 23.67 47.06 -2.82
C TYR A 24 24.53 47.33 -4.06
N ALA A 25 25.26 48.44 -4.00
CA ALA A 25 26.29 48.80 -4.98
C ALA A 25 27.57 48.01 -4.70
N TRP A 26 28.20 47.46 -5.75
CA TRP A 26 29.58 46.96 -5.70
C TRP A 26 30.51 47.84 -6.55
N PRO A 27 31.76 48.11 -6.12
CA PRO A 27 32.72 48.92 -6.84
C PRO A 27 33.47 48.12 -7.93
N GLN A 28 34.05 48.89 -8.85
CA GLN A 28 34.77 48.44 -10.02
C GLN A 28 36.07 47.65 -9.73
N GLY A 29 36.32 46.66 -10.59
CA GLY A 29 37.66 46.35 -11.10
C GLY A 29 38.47 45.28 -10.37
N THR A 30 38.40 44.03 -10.84
CA THR A 30 39.58 43.21 -11.24
C THR A 30 39.12 41.84 -11.77
N THR A 31 39.73 41.42 -12.87
CA THR A 31 39.53 40.15 -13.58
C THR A 31 40.14 38.96 -12.83
N PHE A 32 39.36 37.91 -12.54
CA PHE A 32 39.84 36.54 -12.34
C PHE A 32 38.77 35.52 -12.80
N PHE A 33 39.20 34.52 -13.57
CA PHE A 33 38.42 33.34 -13.97
C PHE A 33 38.02 32.53 -12.73
N ALA A 34 36.72 32.33 -12.49
CA ALA A 34 36.19 31.29 -11.58
C ALA A 34 34.71 30.95 -11.86
N ASN A 35 34.51 29.75 -12.42
CA ASN A 35 33.46 28.75 -12.15
C ASN A 35 32.05 29.21 -11.68
N PRO A 36 30.99 29.13 -12.52
CA PRO A 36 29.61 29.39 -12.11
C PRO A 36 28.94 28.12 -11.56
N PHE A 37 29.48 27.52 -10.49
CA PHE A 37 28.82 26.43 -9.75
C PHE A 37 28.18 26.91 -8.42
N GLY A 38 28.36 28.17 -8.04
CA GLY A 38 27.97 28.69 -6.72
C GLY A 38 26.56 29.29 -6.61
N ALA A 39 25.89 29.63 -7.72
CA ALA A 39 24.60 30.34 -7.69
C ALA A 39 23.36 29.41 -7.88
N TYR A 40 23.57 28.13 -8.20
CA TYR A 40 22.51 27.15 -8.49
C TYR A 40 21.85 26.53 -7.24
N LEU A 41 22.31 26.87 -6.03
CA LEU A 41 21.84 26.25 -4.77
C LEU A 41 20.74 27.03 -4.04
N GLY A 42 20.32 28.20 -4.55
CA GLY A 42 19.33 29.05 -3.87
C GLY A 42 17.89 28.99 -4.42
N ILE A 43 17.68 28.52 -5.66
CA ILE A 43 16.39 28.62 -6.37
C ILE A 43 15.69 27.25 -6.48
N ARG A 44 16.44 26.13 -6.34
CA ARG A 44 15.92 24.75 -6.37
C ARG A 44 14.83 24.41 -5.32
N PRO A 45 14.85 24.95 -4.08
CA PRO A 45 13.83 24.58 -3.08
C PRO A 45 12.43 25.15 -3.38
N LYS A 46 12.34 26.32 -4.04
CA LYS A 46 11.05 27.02 -4.25
C LYS A 46 10.27 26.54 -5.48
N LEU A 47 10.94 25.99 -6.49
CA LEU A 47 10.32 25.39 -7.68
C LEU A 47 9.85 23.93 -7.44
N GLN A 48 10.43 23.23 -6.46
CA GLN A 48 9.95 21.93 -5.98
C GLN A 48 8.62 22.04 -5.20
N GLU A 49 8.39 23.18 -4.54
CA GLU A 49 7.19 23.48 -3.73
C GLU A 49 5.89 23.64 -4.54
N LEU A 50 6.00 23.98 -5.83
CA LEU A 50 4.87 24.23 -6.73
C LEU A 50 4.50 23.03 -7.63
N LYS A 51 5.44 22.09 -7.87
CA LYS A 51 5.24 20.84 -8.63
C LYS A 51 4.45 19.76 -7.87
N SER A 52 4.61 19.68 -6.54
CA SER A 52 4.12 18.56 -5.71
C SER A 52 2.59 18.46 -5.51
N VAL A 53 1.79 19.30 -6.18
CA VAL A 53 0.35 19.41 -5.89
C VAL A 53 -0.53 18.75 -6.97
N VAL A 54 -0.02 18.56 -8.18
CA VAL A 54 -0.83 18.05 -9.32
C VAL A 54 -0.43 16.62 -9.73
N GLU A 55 0.80 16.18 -9.43
CA GLU A 55 1.36 14.89 -9.89
C GLU A 55 1.49 13.80 -8.81
N ASP A 56 1.22 14.12 -7.54
CA ASP A 56 1.47 13.22 -6.39
C ASP A 56 0.24 12.47 -5.86
N THR A 57 -0.97 12.82 -6.29
CA THR A 57 -2.24 12.18 -5.88
C THR A 57 -2.29 10.66 -6.13
N PRO A 58 -1.85 10.13 -7.29
CA PRO A 58 -1.94 8.69 -7.58
C PRO A 58 -1.04 7.82 -6.70
N ALA A 59 0.07 8.36 -6.19
CA ALA A 59 0.98 7.63 -5.29
C ALA A 59 0.41 7.57 -3.88
N LEU A 60 -0.16 8.68 -3.39
CA LEU A 60 -0.77 8.78 -2.06
C LEU A 60 -2.05 7.94 -1.94
N ASP A 61 -2.77 7.71 -3.03
CA ASP A 61 -3.96 6.83 -3.04
C ASP A 61 -3.62 5.35 -2.84
N LYS A 62 -2.34 4.96 -2.95
CA LYS A 62 -1.89 3.60 -2.62
C LYS A 62 -1.79 3.36 -1.12
N LEU A 63 -1.71 4.42 -0.30
CA LEU A 63 -1.68 4.29 1.15
C LEU A 63 -3.06 3.88 1.69
N PRO A 64 -3.18 2.75 2.40
CA PRO A 64 -4.42 2.37 3.06
C PRO A 64 -4.87 3.49 4.01
N TYR A 65 -6.15 3.85 3.95
CA TYR A 65 -6.73 4.83 4.84
C TYR A 65 -7.80 4.17 5.70
N ALA A 66 -7.67 4.29 7.02
CA ALA A 66 -8.60 3.67 7.93
C ALA A 66 -9.94 4.41 7.92
N GLU A 67 -10.99 3.74 7.45
CA GLU A 67 -12.35 4.29 7.47
C GLU A 67 -12.80 4.59 8.90
N GLY A 68 -13.41 5.77 9.10
CA GLY A 68 -13.88 6.22 10.41
C GLY A 68 -12.77 6.64 11.38
N ALA A 69 -11.51 6.77 10.93
CA ALA A 69 -10.40 7.18 11.79
C ALA A 69 -10.46 8.65 12.22
N SER A 70 -11.31 9.47 11.60
CA SER A 70 -11.48 10.88 11.96
C SER A 70 -12.37 11.06 13.19
N TRP A 71 -12.38 12.28 13.74
CA TRP A 71 -13.19 12.64 14.89
C TRP A 71 -14.68 12.82 14.54
N ASP A 72 -15.57 12.61 15.53
CA ASP A 72 -17.02 12.82 15.41
C ASP A 72 -17.52 13.77 16.50
N THR A 73 -18.16 14.87 16.08
CA THR A 73 -18.87 15.83 16.94
C THR A 73 -19.80 15.18 17.97
N LYS A 74 -20.45 14.05 17.61
CA LYS A 74 -21.41 13.36 18.48
C LYS A 74 -20.75 12.60 19.63
N LEU A 75 -19.47 12.29 19.48
CA LEU A 75 -18.68 11.55 20.47
C LEU A 75 -17.85 12.47 21.37
N GLY A 76 -17.86 13.79 21.13
CA GLY A 76 -17.18 14.79 21.93
C GLY A 76 -17.75 15.00 23.34
N CYS A 77 -17.00 15.73 24.16
CA CYS A 77 -17.43 16.20 25.47
C CYS A 77 -18.67 17.10 25.38
N LEU A 78 -19.56 16.96 26.37
CA LEU A 78 -20.69 17.86 26.53
C LEU A 78 -20.19 19.29 26.81
N PRO A 79 -20.80 20.33 26.22
CA PRO A 79 -20.42 21.73 26.49
C PRO A 79 -20.35 22.04 27.98
N GLY A 80 -19.24 22.66 28.40
CA GLY A 80 -18.98 23.03 29.79
C GLY A 80 -18.41 21.91 30.68
N THR A 81 -18.20 20.71 30.15
CA THR A 81 -17.51 19.62 30.87
C THR A 81 -16.03 19.53 30.47
N ARG A 82 -15.18 18.93 31.31
CA ARG A 82 -13.74 18.69 31.04
C ARG A 82 -12.88 19.93 30.76
N VAL A 83 -13.41 21.13 31.01
CA VAL A 83 -12.78 22.42 30.65
C VAL A 83 -11.37 22.54 31.22
N ALA A 84 -11.20 22.33 32.53
CA ALA A 84 -9.89 22.48 33.19
C ALA A 84 -8.84 21.47 32.71
N LEU A 85 -9.27 20.30 32.21
CA LEU A 85 -8.35 19.30 31.65
C LEU A 85 -7.94 19.69 30.24
N LEU A 86 -8.91 20.12 29.41
CA LEU A 86 -8.65 20.61 28.06
C LEU A 86 -7.71 21.83 28.08
N GLU A 87 -7.88 22.76 29.04
CA GLU A 87 -6.97 23.91 29.21
C GLU A 87 -5.51 23.50 29.50
N LYS A 88 -5.30 22.40 30.25
CA LYS A 88 -3.94 21.85 30.47
C LYS A 88 -3.35 21.27 29.20
N VAL A 89 -4.18 20.57 28.41
CA VAL A 89 -3.75 20.01 27.11
C VAL A 89 -3.45 21.15 26.13
N ASP A 90 -4.29 22.18 26.09
CA ASP A 90 -4.09 23.39 25.27
C ASP A 90 -2.77 24.10 25.65
N SER A 91 -2.47 24.18 26.95
CA SER A 91 -1.19 24.75 27.42
C SER A 91 0.01 23.93 26.93
N TRP A 92 -0.08 22.60 26.96
CA TRP A 92 0.96 21.72 26.44
C TRP A 92 1.15 21.86 24.92
N ILE A 93 0.05 21.96 24.14
CA ILE A 93 0.13 22.12 22.67
C ILE A 93 0.95 23.34 22.27
N HIS A 94 0.85 24.44 23.03
CA HIS A 94 1.51 25.70 22.70
C HIS A 94 2.92 25.84 23.32
N ASP A 95 3.33 24.93 24.21
CA ASP A 95 4.67 24.94 24.84
C ASP A 95 5.72 24.27 23.94
N MET A 96 6.22 24.99 22.94
CA MET A 96 7.16 24.49 21.91
C MET A 96 8.48 23.94 22.46
N ASP A 97 8.79 24.17 23.74
CA ASP A 97 9.96 23.61 24.40
C ASP A 97 9.66 22.39 25.29
N GLY A 98 8.37 22.10 25.51
CA GLY A 98 7.90 20.94 26.25
C GLY A 98 8.01 19.61 25.50
N GLU A 99 7.46 18.56 26.11
CA GLU A 99 7.52 17.19 25.60
C GLU A 99 6.70 17.02 24.31
N GLY A 100 7.22 16.22 23.36
CA GLY A 100 6.56 15.97 22.08
C GLY A 100 5.31 15.10 22.17
N ILE A 101 5.15 14.32 23.25
CA ILE A 101 4.01 13.43 23.45
C ILE A 101 3.33 13.73 24.79
N LEU A 102 2.00 13.85 24.79
CA LEU A 102 1.18 13.87 26.00
C LEU A 102 0.31 12.62 26.03
N TRP A 103 0.51 11.82 27.08
CA TRP A 103 -0.26 10.61 27.33
C TRP A 103 -1.31 10.85 28.43
N LEU A 104 -2.58 10.90 28.03
CA LEU A 104 -3.74 10.98 28.92
C LEU A 104 -4.18 9.58 29.36
N LYS A 105 -3.87 9.24 30.62
CA LYS A 105 -4.24 7.97 31.24
C LYS A 105 -5.49 8.08 32.10
N GLY A 106 -6.29 7.01 32.12
CA GLY A 106 -7.47 6.92 32.97
C GLY A 106 -8.17 5.58 32.83
N VAL A 107 -8.98 5.24 33.84
CA VAL A 107 -9.74 3.99 33.87
C VAL A 107 -10.77 3.90 32.74
N ALA A 108 -11.30 2.70 32.49
CA ALA A 108 -12.36 2.47 31.51
C ALA A 108 -13.57 3.40 31.80
N GLY A 109 -14.12 4.01 30.75
CA GLY A 109 -15.31 4.84 30.88
C GLY A 109 -15.14 6.18 31.61
N SER A 110 -13.90 6.62 31.84
CA SER A 110 -13.60 7.96 32.36
C SER A 110 -13.78 9.10 31.35
N GLY A 111 -14.15 8.81 30.10
CA GLY A 111 -14.41 9.84 29.07
C GLY A 111 -13.19 10.30 28.26
N LYS A 112 -12.12 9.49 28.21
CA LYS A 112 -10.90 9.78 27.41
C LYS A 112 -11.20 10.01 25.92
N SER A 113 -11.97 9.12 25.30
CA SER A 113 -12.33 9.24 23.88
C SER A 113 -13.13 10.49 23.57
N ALA A 114 -14.03 10.91 24.48
CA ALA A 114 -14.75 12.16 24.33
C ALA A 114 -13.83 13.39 24.40
N ILE A 115 -12.78 13.33 25.23
CA ILE A 115 -11.74 14.37 25.27
C ILE A 115 -10.96 14.38 23.96
N ALA A 116 -10.56 13.23 23.43
CA ALA A 116 -9.83 13.12 22.17
C ALA A 116 -10.65 13.65 20.97
N HIS A 117 -11.94 13.33 20.88
CA HIS A 117 -12.83 13.87 19.85
C HIS A 117 -12.97 15.40 19.94
N THR A 118 -13.22 15.94 21.13
CA THR A 118 -13.30 17.40 21.33
C THR A 118 -11.98 18.09 21.07
N LEU A 119 -10.85 17.47 21.45
CA LEU A 119 -9.53 18.02 21.17
C LEU A 119 -9.27 18.07 19.66
N ALA A 120 -9.53 16.98 18.94
CA ALA A 120 -9.37 16.93 17.50
C ALA A 120 -10.26 17.97 16.79
N GLU A 121 -11.51 18.14 17.22
CA GLU A 121 -12.42 19.18 16.73
C GLU A 121 -11.84 20.60 16.93
N ARG A 122 -11.36 20.91 18.15
CA ARG A 122 -10.74 22.21 18.46
C ARG A 122 -9.51 22.46 17.59
N LEU A 123 -8.60 21.48 17.53
CA LEU A 123 -7.40 21.54 16.72
C LEU A 123 -7.73 21.73 15.23
N GLN A 124 -8.79 21.09 14.72
CA GLN A 124 -9.23 21.26 13.34
C GLN A 124 -9.71 22.68 13.07
N ASN A 125 -10.49 23.26 13.99
CA ASN A 125 -10.98 24.63 13.91
C ASN A 125 -9.83 25.65 13.99
N ASP A 126 -8.81 25.36 14.79
CA ASP A 126 -7.63 26.20 14.95
C ASP A 126 -6.55 25.94 13.87
N SER A 127 -6.81 25.02 12.92
CA SER A 127 -5.85 24.61 11.88
C SER A 127 -4.52 24.07 12.43
N LEU A 128 -4.58 23.38 13.58
CA LEU A 128 -3.47 22.71 14.26
C LEU A 128 -3.55 21.17 14.17
N LEU A 129 -4.68 20.59 13.73
CA LEU A 129 -4.83 19.14 13.59
C LEU A 129 -4.05 18.63 12.38
N ALA A 130 -3.06 17.77 12.63
CA ALA A 130 -2.32 17.06 11.59
C ALA A 130 -3.09 15.84 11.07
N SER A 131 -3.55 15.01 12.00
CA SER A 131 -4.34 13.80 11.74
C SER A 131 -4.98 13.35 13.06
N SER A 132 -5.99 12.50 12.97
CA SER A 132 -6.55 11.80 14.11
C SER A 132 -6.75 10.34 13.77
N PHE A 133 -6.55 9.46 14.75
CA PHE A 133 -6.79 8.03 14.63
C PHE A 133 -7.44 7.51 15.92
N PHE A 134 -8.69 7.07 15.80
CA PHE A 134 -9.43 6.49 16.92
C PHE A 134 -9.44 4.97 16.77
N PHE A 135 -8.67 4.26 17.61
CA PHE A 135 -8.73 2.80 17.66
C PHE A 135 -10.14 2.35 18.08
N ASP A 136 -10.63 1.30 17.44
CA ASP A 136 -11.93 0.71 17.76
C ASP A 136 -11.91 -0.78 17.44
N ARG A 137 -12.04 -1.60 18.48
CA ARG A 137 -12.07 -3.08 18.36
C ARG A 137 -13.16 -3.60 17.43
N ASN A 138 -14.22 -2.83 17.22
CA ASN A 138 -15.36 -3.23 16.38
C ASN A 138 -15.16 -2.91 14.89
N PHE A 139 -14.05 -2.28 14.49
CA PHE A 139 -13.80 -1.89 13.11
C PHE A 139 -12.47 -2.45 12.61
N PRO A 140 -12.45 -3.27 11.54
CA PRO A 140 -11.24 -3.96 11.08
C PRO A 140 -10.12 -3.02 10.64
N SER A 141 -10.47 -1.86 10.12
CA SER A 141 -9.52 -0.83 9.71
C SER A 141 -8.81 -0.16 10.90
N ARG A 142 -9.37 -0.27 12.11
CA ARG A 142 -8.99 0.47 13.34
C ARG A 142 -8.85 -0.42 14.58
N ASN A 143 -8.98 -1.74 14.46
CA ASN A 143 -8.77 -2.68 15.55
C ASN A 143 -7.30 -3.10 15.70
N THR A 144 -6.44 -2.76 14.73
CA THR A 144 -4.99 -2.96 14.78
C THR A 144 -4.26 -1.68 14.38
N HIS A 145 -2.96 -1.61 14.67
CA HIS A 145 -2.14 -0.44 14.34
C HIS A 145 -1.58 -0.44 12.90
N GLN A 146 -1.92 -1.42 12.07
CA GLN A 146 -1.39 -1.57 10.70
C GLN A 146 -1.67 -0.35 9.80
N ASN A 147 -2.83 0.29 9.95
CA ASN A 147 -3.22 1.44 9.12
C ASN A 147 -2.92 2.79 9.78
N LEU A 148 -2.27 2.81 10.95
CA LEU A 148 -2.06 4.04 11.72
C LEU A 148 -1.19 5.03 10.95
N PHE A 149 0.03 4.64 10.58
CA PHE A 149 0.97 5.56 9.93
C PHE A 149 0.62 5.83 8.48
N SER A 150 -0.01 4.89 7.76
CA SER A 150 -0.53 5.16 6.41
C SER A 150 -1.63 6.23 6.43
N THR A 151 -2.53 6.19 7.42
CA THR A 151 -3.58 7.21 7.62
C THR A 151 -2.97 8.56 7.96
N ILE A 152 -2.07 8.61 8.95
CA ILE A 152 -1.38 9.85 9.35
C ILE A 152 -0.59 10.45 8.18
N SER A 153 0.12 9.62 7.41
CA SER A 153 0.89 10.06 6.25
C SER A 153 0.00 10.69 5.18
N ARG A 154 -1.16 10.09 4.90
CA ARG A 154 -2.11 10.62 3.91
C ARG A 154 -2.70 11.97 4.35
N ASP A 155 -3.01 12.12 5.63
CA ASP A 155 -3.51 13.40 6.18
C ASP A 155 -2.42 14.48 6.19
N LEU A 156 -1.19 14.13 6.60
CA LEU A 156 -0.04 15.04 6.56
C LEU A 156 0.26 15.51 5.15
N ALA A 157 0.22 14.61 4.17
CA ALA A 157 0.46 14.93 2.77
C ALA A 157 -0.58 15.93 2.23
N ARG A 158 -1.84 15.84 2.68
CA ARG A 158 -2.91 16.78 2.33
C ARG A 158 -2.74 18.14 3.00
N LEU A 159 -2.25 18.15 4.24
CA LEU A 159 -2.10 19.37 5.04
C LEU A 159 -0.87 20.19 4.63
N HIS A 160 0.26 19.55 4.36
CA HIS A 160 1.55 20.20 4.07
C HIS A 160 2.16 19.70 2.76
N ARG A 161 2.22 20.59 1.76
CA ARG A 161 2.71 20.27 0.40
C ARG A 161 4.14 19.69 0.37
N ASN A 162 5.03 20.20 1.22
CA ASN A 162 6.43 19.75 1.24
C ASN A 162 6.56 18.34 1.83
N ILE A 163 5.80 18.08 2.90
CA ILE A 163 5.72 16.77 3.52
C ILE A 163 5.06 15.79 2.54
N GLY A 164 3.98 16.19 1.87
CA GLY A 164 3.29 15.40 0.86
C GLY A 164 4.20 15.00 -0.31
N GLY A 165 4.98 15.94 -0.84
CA GLY A 165 5.96 15.65 -1.88
C GLY A 165 7.05 14.68 -1.43
N ALA A 166 7.55 14.81 -0.19
CA ALA A 166 8.53 13.87 0.37
C ALA A 166 7.96 12.45 0.55
N ILE A 167 6.72 12.34 1.04
CA ILE A 167 6.01 11.05 1.17
C ILE A 167 5.77 10.43 -0.21
N ALA A 168 5.31 11.22 -1.19
CA ALA A 168 5.07 10.74 -2.55
C ALA A 168 6.37 10.26 -3.22
N LEU A 169 7.49 10.97 -3.01
CA LEU A 169 8.81 10.56 -3.48
C LEU A 169 9.26 9.23 -2.83
N ALA A 170 9.05 9.07 -1.52
CA ALA A 170 9.34 7.82 -0.82
C ALA A 170 8.55 6.64 -1.43
N LEU A 171 7.25 6.83 -1.66
CA LEU A 171 6.37 5.83 -2.29
C LEU A 171 6.70 5.56 -3.77
N LYS A 172 7.14 6.59 -4.53
CA LYS A 172 7.60 6.42 -5.91
C LYS A 172 8.88 5.59 -5.97
N LYS A 173 9.79 5.79 -5.00
CA LYS A 173 11.07 5.05 -4.89
C LYS A 173 10.86 3.62 -4.39
N ASP A 174 9.98 3.42 -3.40
CA ASP A 174 9.64 2.12 -2.85
C ASP A 174 8.11 1.99 -2.69
N PRO A 175 7.41 1.45 -3.71
CA PRO A 175 5.96 1.24 -3.66
C PRO A 175 5.51 0.28 -2.54
N ALA A 176 6.40 -0.58 -2.03
CA ALA A 176 6.07 -1.53 -0.96
C ALA A 176 5.89 -0.84 0.40
N LEU A 177 6.33 0.41 0.56
CA LEU A 177 6.12 1.19 1.78
C LEU A 177 4.64 1.32 2.17
N ALA A 178 3.72 1.26 1.21
CA ALA A 178 2.30 1.37 1.49
C ALA A 178 1.75 0.23 2.36
N SER A 179 2.39 -0.94 2.32
CA SER A 179 2.05 -2.09 3.16
C SER A 179 3.16 -2.47 4.14
N ALA A 180 4.35 -1.85 4.07
CA ALA A 180 5.53 -2.26 4.84
C ALA A 180 5.29 -2.34 6.37
N PRO A 181 6.14 -3.09 7.11
CA PRO A 181 6.08 -3.15 8.56
C PRO A 181 6.08 -1.76 9.22
N LEU A 182 5.38 -1.65 10.35
CA LEU A 182 5.06 -0.38 11.00
C LEU A 182 6.28 0.52 11.28
N ALA A 183 7.41 -0.06 11.66
CA ALA A 183 8.65 0.69 11.89
C ALA A 183 9.16 1.37 10.60
N ARG A 184 9.13 0.67 9.45
CA ARG A 184 9.51 1.25 8.16
C ARG A 184 8.56 2.35 7.73
N GLN A 185 7.25 2.17 7.94
CA GLN A 185 6.28 3.22 7.66
C GLN A 185 6.53 4.47 8.52
N PHE A 186 6.83 4.29 9.80
CA PHE A 186 7.17 5.42 10.68
C PHE A 186 8.43 6.15 10.20
N ASP A 187 9.51 5.42 9.94
CA ASP A 187 10.77 6.02 9.55
C ASP A 187 10.65 6.76 8.20
N ASP A 188 10.17 6.06 7.17
CA ASP A 188 10.21 6.55 5.78
C ASP A 188 9.05 7.48 5.43
N LEU A 189 7.87 7.34 6.07
CA LEU A 189 6.66 8.14 5.74
C LEU A 189 6.33 9.22 6.78
N ILE A 190 6.85 9.12 8.01
CA ILE A 190 6.62 10.11 9.06
C ILE A 190 7.93 10.84 9.41
N LEU A 191 8.93 10.13 9.93
CA LEU A 191 10.11 10.75 10.51
C LEU A 191 10.97 11.48 9.48
N GLU A 192 11.34 10.82 8.38
CA GLU A 192 12.17 11.41 7.32
C GLU A 192 11.51 12.64 6.66
N PRO A 193 10.23 12.59 6.23
CA PRO A 193 9.53 13.77 5.71
C PRO A 193 9.47 14.95 6.70
N LEU A 194 9.28 14.68 8.00
CA LEU A 194 9.19 15.72 9.03
C LEU A 194 10.54 16.33 9.38
N ARG A 195 11.65 15.57 9.34
CA ARG A 195 13.02 16.07 9.61
C ARG A 195 13.42 17.24 8.71
N GLN A 196 12.90 17.26 7.48
CA GLN A 196 13.20 18.27 6.47
C GLN A 196 12.28 19.50 6.57
N HIS A 197 11.31 19.50 7.50
CA HIS A 197 10.30 20.54 7.64
C HIS A 197 10.50 21.38 8.91
N SER A 198 10.49 22.70 8.75
CA SER A 198 10.50 23.64 9.87
C SER A 198 9.07 24.05 10.23
N PHE A 199 8.66 23.82 11.47
CA PHE A 199 7.34 24.18 11.97
C PHE A 199 7.32 25.61 12.52
N VAL A 200 6.44 26.45 11.99
CA VAL A 200 6.19 27.82 12.51
C VAL A 200 5.19 27.80 13.66
N GLN A 201 4.29 26.82 13.66
CA GLN A 201 3.29 26.56 14.69
C GLN A 201 3.23 25.06 14.96
N PRO A 202 2.78 24.63 16.15
CA PRO A 202 2.62 23.21 16.44
C PRO A 202 1.55 22.60 15.53
N ILE A 203 1.78 21.36 15.11
CA ILE A 203 0.73 20.49 14.56
C ILE A 203 0.62 19.24 15.42
N VAL A 204 -0.59 18.72 15.56
CA VAL A 204 -0.90 17.68 16.55
C VAL A 204 -1.56 16.49 15.89
N VAL A 205 -1.05 15.29 16.17
CA VAL A 205 -1.72 14.03 15.88
C VAL A 205 -2.46 13.55 17.13
N VAL A 206 -3.73 13.21 16.99
CA VAL A 206 -4.56 12.66 18.08
C VAL A 206 -4.70 11.14 17.89
N ILE A 207 -4.22 10.35 18.84
CA ILE A 207 -4.35 8.89 18.87
C ILE A 207 -5.21 8.50 20.08
N ASP A 208 -6.42 8.04 19.83
CA ASP A 208 -7.33 7.62 20.90
C ASP A 208 -7.32 6.10 21.12
N ALA A 209 -7.44 5.70 22.38
CA ALA A 209 -7.60 4.30 22.81
C ALA A 209 -6.44 3.38 22.38
N LEU A 210 -5.18 3.80 22.62
CA LEU A 210 -3.99 3.00 22.25
C LEU A 210 -4.03 1.56 22.79
N ASP A 211 -4.63 1.34 23.96
CA ASP A 211 -4.80 0.00 24.55
C ASP A 211 -5.74 -0.93 23.77
N GLU A 212 -6.54 -0.40 22.84
CA GLU A 212 -7.35 -1.21 21.94
C GLU A 212 -6.57 -1.82 20.78
N SER A 213 -5.37 -1.30 20.48
CA SER A 213 -4.49 -1.82 19.45
C SER A 213 -3.63 -3.01 19.89
N ILE A 214 -3.62 -3.32 21.19
CA ILE A 214 -2.78 -4.33 21.84
C ILE A 214 -3.62 -5.58 22.10
N HIS A 215 -3.38 -6.63 21.33
CA HIS A 215 -4.05 -7.94 21.47
C HIS A 215 -3.09 -9.06 21.86
N ASP A 216 -1.83 -8.94 21.45
CA ASP A 216 -0.75 -9.87 21.78
C ASP A 216 0.29 -9.12 22.61
N GLU A 217 0.61 -9.62 23.82
CA GLU A 217 1.62 -9.02 24.68
C GLU A 217 3.02 -9.05 24.05
N LEU A 218 3.25 -9.91 23.04
CA LEU A 218 4.50 -10.01 22.30
C LEU A 218 4.64 -8.90 21.24
N ASP A 219 3.53 -8.40 20.70
CA ASP A 219 3.57 -7.31 19.73
C ASP A 219 3.79 -5.97 20.44
N THR A 220 5.06 -5.56 20.45
CA THR A 220 5.53 -4.33 21.09
C THR A 220 5.92 -3.25 20.08
N THR A 221 5.58 -3.46 18.80
CA THR A 221 6.12 -2.65 17.68
C THR A 221 5.76 -1.17 17.81
N LEU A 222 4.47 -0.85 17.91
CA LEU A 222 4.01 0.54 18.07
C LEU A 222 4.53 1.19 19.37
N LEU A 223 4.54 0.44 20.47
CA LEU A 223 5.04 0.94 21.75
C LEU A 223 6.55 1.25 21.71
N ASN A 224 7.34 0.45 20.99
CA ASN A 224 8.77 0.72 20.77
C ASN A 224 8.98 1.99 19.96
N ILE A 225 8.17 2.22 18.92
CA ILE A 225 8.24 3.45 18.10
C ILE A 225 7.94 4.69 18.94
N LEU A 226 6.84 4.68 19.70
CA LEU A 226 6.48 5.80 20.58
C LEU A 226 7.54 6.05 21.66
N ARG A 227 8.15 4.98 22.18
CA ARG A 227 9.16 5.03 23.24
C ARG A 227 10.52 5.51 22.74
N ASN A 228 10.98 5.05 21.59
CA ASN A 228 12.35 5.25 21.13
C ASN A 228 12.40 6.24 19.97
N ASP A 229 11.70 5.96 18.87
CA ASP A 229 11.92 6.65 17.59
C ASP A 229 11.20 8.00 17.55
N ALA A 230 10.05 8.11 18.21
CA ALA A 230 9.30 9.36 18.34
C ALA A 230 10.05 10.45 19.13
N SER A 231 11.11 10.10 19.88
CA SER A 231 11.99 11.08 20.52
C SER A 231 12.78 11.94 19.52
N SER A 232 12.91 11.47 18.28
CA SER A 232 13.61 12.17 17.19
C SER A 232 12.69 13.07 16.35
N LEU A 233 11.39 13.15 16.68
CA LEU A 233 10.46 14.00 15.95
C LEU A 233 10.75 15.49 16.19
N PRO A 234 10.53 16.36 15.20
CA PRO A 234 10.68 17.80 15.38
C PRO A 234 9.76 18.33 16.49
N LYS A 235 10.23 19.29 17.29
CA LYS A 235 9.47 19.87 18.42
C LYS A 235 8.08 20.44 18.05
N GLY A 236 7.90 20.87 16.81
CA GLY A 236 6.62 21.38 16.32
C GLY A 236 5.62 20.29 15.91
N PHE A 237 6.01 19.01 15.93
CA PHE A 237 5.14 17.88 15.70
C PHE A 237 4.82 17.20 17.03
N ARG A 238 3.55 17.20 17.42
CA ARG A 238 3.11 16.65 18.71
C ARG A 238 2.17 15.48 18.54
N ILE A 239 2.17 14.59 19.54
CA ILE A 239 1.26 13.44 19.59
C ILE A 239 0.50 13.45 20.91
N PHE A 240 -0.83 13.57 20.84
CA PHE A 240 -1.71 13.37 21.97
C PHE A 240 -2.22 11.94 21.95
N ILE A 241 -2.04 11.21 23.05
CA ILE A 241 -2.41 9.81 23.16
C ILE A 241 -3.36 9.62 24.33
N THR A 242 -4.44 8.86 24.14
CA THR A 242 -5.23 8.34 25.27
C THR A 242 -5.06 6.83 25.41
N SER A 243 -5.03 6.34 26.66
CA SER A 243 -5.12 4.90 26.92
C SER A 243 -5.52 4.59 28.35
N ARG A 244 -5.85 3.32 28.62
CA ARG A 244 -5.77 2.75 29.97
C ARG A 244 -4.31 2.56 30.39
N PRO A 245 -3.98 2.74 31.69
CA PRO A 245 -2.63 2.49 32.21
C PRO A 245 -2.41 0.99 32.43
N THR A 246 -2.39 0.20 31.35
CA THR A 246 -2.02 -1.22 31.45
C THR A 246 -0.53 -1.34 31.79
N HIS A 247 -0.13 -2.43 32.45
CA HIS A 247 1.27 -2.65 32.83
C HIS A 247 2.23 -2.52 31.64
N GLN A 248 1.85 -3.02 30.47
CA GLN A 248 2.65 -2.91 29.26
C GLN A 248 2.79 -1.46 28.79
N ILE A 249 1.71 -0.68 28.73
CA ILE A 249 1.79 0.73 28.31
C ILE A 249 2.59 1.55 29.32
N GLU A 250 2.35 1.37 30.61
CA GLU A 250 3.11 2.06 31.67
C GLU A 250 4.61 1.78 31.57
N ARG A 251 5.00 0.52 31.35
CA ARG A 251 6.40 0.12 31.17
C ARG A 251 7.09 0.83 30.00
N PHE A 252 6.36 1.16 28.93
CA PHE A 252 6.95 1.74 27.72
C PHE A 252 6.91 3.26 27.69
N LEU A 253 5.81 3.86 28.14
CA LEU A 253 5.58 5.30 28.01
C LEU A 253 5.98 6.11 29.25
N SER A 254 6.16 5.48 30.42
CA SER A 254 6.58 6.19 31.63
C SER A 254 8.08 6.53 31.61
N ASP A 255 8.45 7.60 32.33
CA ASP A 255 9.83 8.03 32.58
C ASP A 255 10.64 8.23 31.28
N LYS A 256 10.04 8.88 30.27
CA LYS A 256 10.70 9.30 29.03
C LYS A 256 10.75 10.82 28.95
N SER A 257 11.89 11.36 28.54
CA SER A 257 12.10 12.81 28.48
C SER A 257 11.23 13.53 27.45
N HIS A 258 10.72 12.81 26.44
CA HIS A 258 9.84 13.35 25.40
C HIS A 258 8.36 12.98 25.59
N ILE A 259 8.00 12.33 26.70
CA ILE A 259 6.62 11.92 27.01
C ILE A 259 6.21 12.45 28.38
N THR A 260 5.19 13.29 28.40
CA THR A 260 4.52 13.71 29.63
C THR A 260 3.22 12.95 29.82
N SER A 261 2.78 12.75 31.07
CA SER A 261 1.54 12.01 31.38
C SER A 261 0.58 12.80 32.24
N LEU A 262 -0.71 12.72 31.92
CA LEU A 262 -1.81 13.28 32.70
C LEU A 262 -2.75 12.17 33.11
N SER A 263 -3.16 12.13 34.38
CA SER A 263 -4.10 11.13 34.90
C SER A 263 -5.47 11.74 35.17
N ILE A 264 -6.54 11.07 34.73
CA ILE A 264 -7.91 11.43 35.12
C ILE A 264 -8.19 10.87 36.51
N ASP A 265 -8.29 11.76 37.49
CA ASP A 265 -8.82 11.44 38.81
C ASP A 265 -10.36 11.45 38.79
N ILE A 266 -10.94 10.25 38.83
CA ILE A 266 -12.40 10.06 38.82
C ILE A 266 -13.07 10.55 40.12
N HIS A 267 -12.33 10.69 41.23
CA HIS A 267 -12.87 11.14 42.51
C HIS A 267 -12.74 12.66 42.71
N SER A 268 -12.08 13.36 41.79
CA SER A 268 -11.89 14.82 41.86
C SER A 268 -13.23 15.59 41.93
N PRO A 269 -13.29 16.72 42.66
CA PRO A 269 -14.47 17.59 42.67
C PRO A 269 -14.88 18.08 41.27
N GLU A 270 -13.92 18.32 40.39
CA GLU A 270 -14.12 18.70 38.99
C GLU A 270 -14.86 17.60 38.23
N ASN A 271 -14.38 16.35 38.32
CA ASN A 271 -15.02 15.22 37.66
C ASN A 271 -16.45 14.97 38.17
N ARG A 272 -16.70 15.14 39.47
CA ARG A 272 -18.06 15.05 40.03
C ARG A 272 -19.01 16.11 39.48
N ARG A 273 -18.52 17.34 39.24
CA ARG A 273 -19.30 18.41 38.59
C ARG A 273 -19.61 18.06 37.14
N ASP A 274 -18.63 17.55 36.39
CA ASP A 274 -18.82 17.12 35.01
C ASP A 274 -19.85 15.98 34.89
N ILE A 275 -19.79 14.99 35.78
CA ILE A 275 -20.77 13.89 35.85
C ILE A 275 -22.18 14.43 36.15
N ALA A 276 -22.30 15.36 37.11
CA ALA A 276 -23.60 15.96 37.42
C ALA A 276 -24.20 16.68 36.21
N ALA A 277 -23.40 17.45 35.48
CA ALA A 277 -23.82 18.12 34.25
C ALA A 277 -24.21 17.13 33.15
N TYR A 278 -23.47 16.02 33.02
CA TYR A 278 -23.78 14.96 32.06
C TYR A 278 -25.09 14.25 32.38
N VAL A 279 -25.34 13.93 33.66
CA VAL A 279 -26.63 13.38 34.11
C VAL A 279 -27.77 14.35 33.79
N ASP A 280 -27.60 15.64 34.11
CA ASP A 280 -28.62 16.65 33.84
C ASP A 280 -28.91 16.79 32.34
N ALA A 281 -27.91 16.62 31.48
CA ALA A 281 -28.12 16.61 30.03
C ALA A 281 -28.88 15.38 29.55
N GLN A 282 -28.54 14.17 30.04
CA GLN A 282 -29.27 12.94 29.70
C GLN A 282 -30.74 13.00 30.16
N LEU A 283 -31.03 13.69 31.27
CA LEU A 283 -32.39 13.89 31.77
C LEU A 283 -33.22 14.92 31.00
N ARG A 284 -32.58 15.75 30.15
CA ARG A 284 -33.30 16.65 29.23
C ARG A 284 -33.82 15.94 27.98
N ASP A 285 -33.40 14.70 27.74
CA ASP A 285 -33.93 13.85 26.67
C ASP A 285 -35.43 13.61 26.90
N GLU A 286 -36.25 14.16 26.01
CA GLU A 286 -37.71 14.13 26.11
C GLU A 286 -38.26 12.70 26.09
N THR A 287 -37.58 11.78 25.40
CA THR A 287 -37.99 10.37 25.31
C THR A 287 -37.90 9.66 26.66
N ILE A 288 -36.81 9.86 27.38
CA ILE A 288 -36.60 9.32 28.73
C ILE A 288 -37.54 10.00 29.72
N ARG A 289 -37.66 11.34 29.63
CA ARG A 289 -38.51 12.12 30.54
C ARG A 289 -39.96 11.66 30.48
N LEU A 290 -40.50 11.41 29.30
CA LEU A 290 -41.86 10.89 29.13
C LEU A 290 -42.04 9.50 29.75
N LYS A 291 -41.05 8.60 29.59
CA LYS A 291 -41.11 7.24 30.16
C LYS A 291 -40.94 7.21 31.69
N LEU A 292 -40.27 8.18 32.29
CA LEU A 292 -40.08 8.27 33.76
C LEU A 292 -41.33 8.77 34.51
N GLY A 293 -42.35 9.23 33.78
CA GLY A 293 -43.66 9.63 34.32
C GLY A 293 -43.78 11.10 34.68
N SER A 294 -45.01 11.54 34.98
CA SER A 294 -45.35 12.94 35.30
C SER A 294 -44.69 13.48 36.56
N ASP A 295 -44.38 12.59 37.51
CA ASP A 295 -43.80 12.93 38.82
C ASP A 295 -42.26 13.01 38.77
N TRP A 296 -41.70 13.20 37.57
CA TRP A 296 -40.29 13.41 37.29
C TRP A 296 -40.04 14.90 37.00
N PRO A 297 -39.01 15.54 37.57
CA PRO A 297 -37.87 14.97 38.29
C PRO A 297 -38.13 14.62 39.76
N ASP A 298 -37.59 13.47 40.20
CA ASP A 298 -37.47 13.09 41.61
C ASP A 298 -36.06 13.43 42.11
N GLU A 299 -35.94 14.53 42.87
CA GLU A 299 -34.65 15.06 43.31
C GLU A 299 -33.85 14.08 44.17
N ALA A 300 -34.52 13.20 44.92
CA ALA A 300 -33.84 12.19 45.74
C ALA A 300 -33.24 11.09 44.86
N LEU A 301 -33.97 10.61 43.86
CA LEU A 301 -33.47 9.65 42.88
C LEU A 301 -32.35 10.23 42.01
N ILE A 302 -32.46 11.49 41.58
CA ILE A 302 -31.42 12.17 40.80
C ILE A 302 -30.14 12.33 41.64
N SER A 303 -30.28 12.73 42.90
CA SER A 303 -29.15 12.86 43.82
C SER A 303 -28.49 11.51 44.14
N ALA A 304 -29.29 10.44 44.26
CA ALA A 304 -28.77 9.08 44.37
C ALA A 304 -28.03 8.66 43.09
N LEU A 305 -28.62 8.88 41.91
CA LEU A 305 -28.02 8.55 40.61
C LEU A 305 -26.65 9.22 40.41
N LYS A 306 -26.56 10.54 40.67
CA LYS A 306 -25.30 11.29 40.55
C LYS A 306 -24.22 10.76 41.49
N ARG A 307 -24.59 10.35 42.72
CA ARG A 307 -23.65 9.75 43.68
C ARG A 307 -23.23 8.35 43.25
N SER A 308 -24.18 7.53 42.78
CA SER A 308 -23.93 6.15 42.35
C SER A 308 -23.04 6.03 41.11
N ALA A 309 -22.73 7.12 40.40
CA ALA A 309 -21.76 7.08 39.31
C ALA A 309 -20.29 6.98 39.79
N GLU A 310 -19.97 7.48 41.00
CA GLU A 310 -18.59 7.68 41.54
C GLU A 310 -17.56 8.08 40.48
N GLY A 311 -17.93 9.00 39.60
CA GLY A 311 -17.00 9.58 38.64
C GLY A 311 -16.91 8.88 37.27
N LEU A 312 -17.69 7.83 37.01
CA LEU A 312 -17.64 7.07 35.76
C LEU A 312 -18.78 7.49 34.80
N PHE A 313 -18.41 8.03 33.64
CA PHE A 313 -19.39 8.42 32.60
C PHE A 313 -20.08 7.21 31.99
N ILE A 314 -19.34 6.13 31.79
CA ILE A 314 -19.89 4.87 31.27
C ILE A 314 -21.03 4.33 32.14
N TRP A 315 -20.90 4.44 33.46
CA TRP A 315 -21.90 3.94 34.39
C TRP A 315 -23.23 4.67 34.13
N ILE A 316 -23.17 6.00 33.99
CA ILE A 316 -24.34 6.82 33.64
C ILE A 316 -24.90 6.44 32.27
N SER A 317 -24.07 6.37 31.23
CA SER A 317 -24.56 6.06 29.87
C SER A 317 -25.19 4.67 29.78
N THR A 318 -24.59 3.67 30.44
CA THR A 318 -25.13 2.30 30.48
C THR A 318 -26.46 2.25 31.23
N VAL A 319 -26.59 2.96 32.35
CA VAL A 319 -27.88 3.10 33.05
C VAL A 319 -28.92 3.74 32.14
N PHE A 320 -28.61 4.85 31.47
CA PHE A 320 -29.58 5.51 30.59
C PHE A 320 -29.98 4.65 29.39
N ASN A 321 -29.05 3.89 28.80
CA ASN A 321 -29.37 2.93 27.74
C ASN A 321 -30.29 1.83 28.25
N TYR A 322 -30.04 1.30 29.45
CA TYR A 322 -30.93 0.36 30.10
C TYR A 322 -32.34 0.93 30.36
N LEU A 323 -32.43 2.18 30.81
CA LEU A 323 -33.71 2.84 31.06
C LEU A 323 -34.49 3.12 29.76
N ARG A 324 -33.81 3.44 28.66
CA ARG A 324 -34.46 3.66 27.36
C ARG A 324 -35.22 2.42 26.88
N SER A 325 -34.69 1.22 27.15
CA SER A 325 -35.32 -0.05 26.76
C SER A 325 -36.28 -0.61 27.81
N ALA A 326 -36.30 -0.07 29.03
CA ALA A 326 -37.13 -0.58 30.12
C ALA A 326 -38.62 -0.20 29.96
N TYR A 327 -39.52 -1.15 30.25
CA TYR A 327 -40.97 -0.91 30.30
C TYR A 327 -41.37 0.05 31.43
N ASN A 328 -40.78 -0.09 32.62
CA ASN A 328 -40.99 0.81 33.76
C ASN A 328 -39.63 1.34 34.27
N PRO A 329 -39.05 2.36 33.60
CA PRO A 329 -37.70 2.81 33.89
C PRO A 329 -37.56 3.38 35.31
N ARG A 330 -38.59 4.04 35.85
CA ARG A 330 -38.52 4.61 37.21
C ARG A 330 -38.36 3.52 38.27
N ALA A 331 -39.17 2.46 38.19
CA ALA A 331 -39.06 1.34 39.14
C ALA A 331 -37.72 0.60 38.99
N LYS A 332 -37.25 0.41 37.76
CA LYS A 332 -35.96 -0.21 37.47
C LYS A 332 -34.78 0.62 37.98
N LEU A 333 -34.84 1.94 37.84
CA LEU A 333 -33.87 2.88 38.40
C LEU A 333 -33.83 2.79 39.93
N GLY A 334 -34.99 2.83 40.59
CA GLY A 334 -35.07 2.65 42.04
C GLY A 334 -34.50 1.32 42.52
N ALA A 335 -34.80 0.23 41.81
CA ALA A 335 -34.26 -1.10 42.11
C ALA A 335 -32.73 -1.15 41.96
N LEU A 336 -32.18 -0.60 40.87
CA LEU A 336 -30.72 -0.48 40.66
C LEU A 336 -30.05 0.28 41.80
N LEU A 337 -30.55 1.48 42.12
CA LEU A 337 -29.98 2.34 43.16
C LEU A 337 -30.12 1.74 44.56
N SER A 338 -31.17 0.94 44.82
CA SER A 338 -31.36 0.25 46.10
C SER A 338 -30.37 -0.89 46.34
N LYS A 339 -29.84 -1.50 45.26
CA LYS A 339 -28.84 -2.56 45.30
C LYS A 339 -27.40 -2.02 45.33
N SER A 340 -27.18 -0.78 44.90
CA SER A 340 -25.88 -0.10 44.93
C SER A 340 -25.54 0.42 46.34
N THR A 341 -25.36 -0.48 47.31
CA THR A 341 -25.02 -0.13 48.70
C THR A 341 -23.53 -0.18 49.01
N THR A 342 -22.70 -0.65 48.08
CA THR A 342 -21.25 -0.76 48.18
C THR A 342 -20.57 0.50 47.60
N HIS A 343 -20.29 1.46 48.49
CA HIS A 343 -19.50 2.65 48.16
C HIS A 343 -17.99 2.34 48.21
N ASP A 344 -17.20 3.05 47.40
CA ASP A 344 -15.72 2.99 47.35
C ASP A 344 -15.13 1.70 46.74
N LEU A 345 -15.86 1.05 45.84
CA LEU A 345 -15.30 -0.04 45.05
C LEU A 345 -14.34 0.47 43.97
N PRO A 346 -13.30 -0.31 43.60
CA PRO A 346 -12.54 -0.10 42.38
C PRO A 346 -13.47 0.03 41.16
N ALA A 347 -13.08 0.87 40.19
CA ALA A 347 -13.94 1.24 39.05
C ALA A 347 -14.43 0.03 38.24
N ASP A 348 -13.60 -1.00 38.09
CA ASP A 348 -13.93 -2.26 37.42
C ASP A 348 -14.99 -3.06 38.20
N LYS A 349 -14.81 -3.26 39.51
CA LYS A 349 -15.78 -3.98 40.36
C LYS A 349 -17.13 -3.27 40.44
N LYS A 350 -17.12 -1.95 40.41
CA LYS A 350 -18.35 -1.15 40.34
C LYS A 350 -19.10 -1.35 39.02
N MET A 351 -18.38 -1.40 37.91
CA MET A 351 -18.98 -1.71 36.61
C MET A 351 -19.51 -3.14 36.56
N ASP A 352 -18.78 -4.09 37.15
CA ASP A 352 -19.21 -5.50 37.25
C ASP A 352 -20.54 -5.63 38.03
N GLU A 353 -20.75 -4.88 39.11
CA GLU A 353 -22.02 -4.85 39.83
C GLU A 353 -23.18 -4.27 39.00
N LEU A 354 -22.92 -3.23 38.21
CA LEU A 354 -23.90 -2.66 37.29
C LEU A 354 -24.27 -3.69 36.21
N TYR A 355 -23.28 -4.29 35.55
CA TYR A 355 -23.50 -5.31 34.53
C TYR A 355 -24.23 -6.52 35.08
N THR A 356 -23.86 -6.98 36.28
CA THR A 356 -24.57 -8.03 37.01
C THR A 356 -26.05 -7.69 37.17
N SER A 357 -26.35 -6.49 37.65
CA SER A 357 -27.73 -6.05 37.88
C SER A 357 -28.54 -5.91 36.59
N ILE A 358 -27.91 -5.47 35.51
CA ILE A 358 -28.52 -5.39 34.17
C ILE A 358 -28.79 -6.78 33.63
N LEU A 359 -27.79 -7.67 33.58
CA LEU A 359 -27.94 -9.03 33.07
C LEU A 359 -28.99 -9.83 33.85
N GLU A 360 -29.01 -9.73 35.19
CA GLU A 360 -30.05 -10.32 36.03
C GLU A 360 -31.46 -9.83 35.67
N ALA A 361 -31.59 -8.61 35.19
CA ALA A 361 -32.87 -8.01 34.83
C ALA A 361 -33.28 -8.24 33.37
N CYS A 362 -32.34 -8.68 32.52
CA CYS A 362 -32.51 -8.89 31.08
C CYS A 362 -32.92 -10.32 30.70
N GLY A 363 -33.00 -11.27 31.64
CA GLY A 363 -33.22 -12.66 31.30
C GLY A 363 -33.83 -13.49 32.41
N ASP A 364 -34.45 -14.62 32.03
CA ASP A 364 -34.84 -15.68 32.96
C ASP A 364 -33.68 -16.67 33.11
N TRP A 365 -32.89 -16.47 34.17
CA TRP A 365 -31.70 -17.28 34.44
C TRP A 365 -32.00 -18.60 35.14
N GLU A 366 -33.27 -18.93 35.34
CA GLU A 366 -33.69 -20.28 35.77
C GLU A 366 -34.10 -21.15 34.56
N ASP A 367 -34.39 -20.53 33.42
CA ASP A 367 -34.63 -21.22 32.15
C ASP A 367 -33.31 -21.70 31.53
N VAL A 368 -33.22 -23.01 31.30
CA VAL A 368 -32.06 -23.68 30.71
C VAL A 368 -31.94 -23.35 29.23
N GLU A 369 -33.05 -23.21 28.50
CA GLU A 369 -33.03 -22.86 27.07
C GLU A 369 -32.51 -21.43 26.88
N PHE A 370 -32.99 -20.49 27.70
CA PHE A 370 -32.50 -19.11 27.71
C PHE A 370 -30.98 -19.04 27.99
N GLN A 371 -30.49 -19.78 28.99
CA GLN A 371 -29.06 -19.80 29.32
C GLN A 371 -28.21 -20.34 28.16
N GLN A 372 -28.66 -21.40 27.48
CA GLN A 372 -27.97 -21.93 26.32
C GLN A 372 -28.00 -20.95 25.14
N ASP A 373 -29.14 -20.29 24.92
CA ASP A 373 -29.28 -19.27 23.87
C ASP A 373 -28.41 -18.03 24.13
N TYR A 374 -28.35 -17.58 25.38
CA TYR A 374 -27.42 -16.53 25.82
C TYR A 374 -25.96 -16.92 25.56
N ASP A 375 -25.55 -18.11 25.99
CA ASP A 375 -24.17 -18.58 25.82
C ASP A 375 -23.77 -18.61 24.34
N LEU A 376 -24.64 -19.13 23.46
CA LEU A 376 -24.40 -19.15 22.02
C LEU A 376 -24.35 -17.76 21.40
N PHE A 377 -25.31 -16.91 21.75
CA PHE A 377 -25.46 -15.59 21.16
C PHE A 377 -24.33 -14.65 21.59
N MET A 378 -24.09 -14.52 22.89
CA MET A 378 -22.97 -13.71 23.41
C MET A 378 -21.63 -14.34 23.08
N GLY A 379 -21.53 -15.66 23.12
CA GLY A 379 -20.36 -16.42 22.69
C GLY A 379 -19.93 -16.10 21.28
N ALA A 380 -20.86 -16.11 20.32
CA ALA A 380 -20.58 -15.75 18.94
C ALA A 380 -20.11 -14.28 18.83
N ILE A 381 -20.83 -13.34 19.46
CA ILE A 381 -20.48 -11.90 19.42
C ILE A 381 -19.08 -11.64 20.00
N VAL A 382 -18.74 -12.30 21.11
CA VAL A 382 -17.41 -12.23 21.71
C VAL A 382 -16.37 -12.82 20.78
N ALA A 383 -16.60 -14.02 20.26
CA ALA A 383 -15.61 -14.73 19.47
C ALA A 383 -15.40 -14.13 18.07
N PHE A 384 -16.32 -13.31 17.56
CA PHE A 384 -16.19 -12.66 16.27
C PHE A 384 -14.89 -11.85 16.13
N ARG A 385 -14.15 -12.09 15.03
CA ARG A 385 -12.98 -11.29 14.64
C ARG A 385 -13.36 -9.97 13.98
N GLU A 386 -14.54 -9.96 13.36
CA GLU A 386 -15.24 -8.78 12.85
C GLU A 386 -16.73 -8.89 13.21
N PRO A 387 -17.37 -7.82 13.69
CA PRO A 387 -18.79 -7.82 13.99
C PRO A 387 -19.63 -8.26 12.78
N LEU A 388 -20.57 -9.19 13.02
CA LEU A 388 -21.53 -9.66 12.02
C LEU A 388 -22.94 -9.13 12.29
N SER A 389 -23.73 -8.97 11.25
CA SER A 389 -25.14 -8.65 11.34
C SER A 389 -25.95 -9.79 11.98
N LEU A 390 -27.14 -9.44 12.47
CA LEU A 390 -28.08 -10.44 12.99
C LEU A 390 -28.43 -11.50 11.94
N THR A 391 -28.58 -11.11 10.68
CA THR A 391 -28.87 -12.04 9.57
C THR A 391 -27.70 -12.98 9.31
N ALA A 392 -26.46 -12.47 9.32
CA ALA A 392 -25.27 -13.32 9.16
C ALA A 392 -25.10 -14.30 10.34
N LEU A 393 -25.30 -13.85 11.58
CA LEU A 393 -25.26 -14.70 12.77
C LEU A 393 -26.29 -15.85 12.71
N GLN A 394 -27.51 -15.55 12.27
CA GLN A 394 -28.56 -16.55 12.05
C GLN A 394 -28.19 -17.52 10.92
N ALA A 395 -27.64 -17.01 9.81
CA ALA A 395 -27.24 -17.83 8.67
C ALA A 395 -26.04 -18.76 8.98
N LEU A 396 -25.14 -18.35 9.86
CA LEU A 396 -24.04 -19.20 10.39
C LEU A 396 -24.57 -20.37 11.20
N HIS A 397 -25.62 -20.15 12.00
CA HIS A 397 -26.23 -21.18 12.85
C HIS A 397 -27.33 -21.98 12.13
N ALA A 398 -27.68 -21.58 10.90
CA ALA A 398 -28.74 -22.21 10.12
C ALA A 398 -28.43 -23.70 9.87
N GLY A 399 -29.27 -24.58 10.41
CA GLY A 399 -29.15 -26.03 10.29
C GLY A 399 -28.62 -26.74 11.53
N ILE A 400 -28.18 -25.99 12.56
CA ILE A 400 -27.69 -26.56 13.84
C ILE A 400 -28.66 -26.26 14.99
N LYS A 401 -29.09 -25.00 15.11
CA LYS A 401 -30.05 -24.56 16.14
C LYS A 401 -30.87 -23.39 15.61
N ASP A 402 -32.16 -23.38 15.91
CA ASP A 402 -32.99 -22.20 15.69
C ASP A 402 -32.70 -21.20 16.83
N LEU A 403 -31.85 -20.21 16.56
CA LEU A 403 -31.42 -19.23 17.56
C LEU A 403 -32.44 -18.08 17.59
N SER A 404 -33.02 -17.82 18.77
CA SER A 404 -33.90 -16.67 19.01
C SER A 404 -33.12 -15.34 19.11
N ALA A 405 -32.20 -15.12 18.17
CA ALA A 405 -31.19 -14.06 18.20
C ALA A 405 -31.82 -12.65 18.24
N ARG A 406 -32.97 -12.45 17.58
CA ARG A 406 -33.69 -11.17 17.63
C ARG A 406 -34.19 -10.88 19.04
N THR A 407 -34.84 -11.85 19.67
CA THR A 407 -35.33 -11.73 21.04
C THR A 407 -34.18 -11.42 21.98
N LEU A 408 -33.06 -12.16 21.90
CA LEU A 408 -31.89 -11.91 22.75
C LEU A 408 -31.29 -10.52 22.53
N LEU A 409 -31.13 -10.09 21.27
CA LEU A 409 -30.61 -8.77 20.95
C LEU A 409 -31.45 -7.65 21.57
N GLU A 410 -32.78 -7.77 21.53
CA GLU A 410 -33.70 -6.82 22.18
C GLU A 410 -33.54 -6.79 23.71
N HIS A 411 -33.33 -7.94 24.35
CA HIS A 411 -33.09 -8.03 25.79
C HIS A 411 -31.77 -7.37 26.20
N PHE A 412 -30.75 -7.43 25.35
CA PHE A 412 -29.40 -6.91 25.63
C PHE A 412 -29.08 -5.56 24.98
N GLY A 413 -30.07 -4.84 24.44
CA GLY A 413 -29.88 -3.51 23.81
C GLY A 413 -29.31 -2.40 24.72
N SER A 414 -29.16 -2.67 26.03
CA SER A 414 -28.46 -1.78 26.96
C SER A 414 -26.93 -1.89 26.90
N VAL A 415 -26.42 -3.01 26.39
CA VAL A 415 -24.99 -3.35 26.28
C VAL A 415 -24.57 -3.75 24.86
N LEU A 416 -25.54 -3.96 23.96
CA LEU A 416 -25.34 -4.24 22.54
C LEU A 416 -25.99 -3.17 21.64
N THR A 417 -25.46 -3.00 20.44
CA THR A 417 -26.04 -2.20 19.33
C THR A 417 -26.18 -3.05 18.07
N GLY A 418 -26.80 -2.53 17.01
CA GLY A 418 -27.06 -3.25 15.75
C GLY A 418 -28.50 -3.75 15.61
N LEU A 419 -29.47 -2.99 16.15
CA LEU A 419 -30.89 -3.36 16.23
C LEU A 419 -31.72 -2.86 15.04
N ASP A 420 -31.26 -1.83 14.33
CA ASP A 420 -32.12 -1.01 13.47
C ASP A 420 -32.02 -1.41 11.99
N GLY A 421 -30.88 -1.97 11.56
CA GLY A 421 -30.62 -2.36 10.17
C GLY A 421 -30.48 -3.87 9.92
N VAL A 422 -30.95 -4.34 8.75
CA VAL A 422 -30.85 -5.76 8.32
C VAL A 422 -29.39 -6.22 8.18
N HIS A 423 -28.49 -5.33 7.75
CA HIS A 423 -27.06 -5.59 7.59
C HIS A 423 -26.21 -4.81 8.59
N GLU A 424 -26.82 -4.31 9.67
CA GLU A 424 -26.07 -3.59 10.70
C GLU A 424 -25.36 -4.60 11.62
N PRO A 425 -24.03 -4.50 11.79
CA PRO A 425 -23.31 -5.43 12.64
C PRO A 425 -23.66 -5.29 14.12
N ILE A 426 -23.82 -6.44 14.80
CA ILE A 426 -24.04 -6.50 16.24
C ILE A 426 -22.72 -6.20 16.95
N ARG A 427 -22.72 -5.21 17.85
CA ARG A 427 -21.52 -4.78 18.58
C ARG A 427 -21.76 -4.67 20.06
N ILE A 428 -20.73 -4.93 20.84
CA ILE A 428 -20.70 -4.60 22.28
C ILE A 428 -20.44 -3.09 22.40
N ILE A 429 -21.30 -2.38 23.13
CA ILE A 429 -21.22 -0.92 23.28
C ILE A 429 -19.90 -0.48 23.91
N HIS A 430 -19.38 -1.25 24.86
CA HIS A 430 -18.16 -0.88 25.56
C HIS A 430 -17.30 -2.07 25.99
N GLN A 431 -15.99 -1.94 25.81
CA GLN A 431 -14.98 -2.95 26.10
C GLN A 431 -15.03 -3.50 27.53
N SER A 432 -15.31 -2.66 28.53
CA SER A 432 -15.43 -3.13 29.94
C SER A 432 -16.54 -4.17 30.15
N PHE A 433 -17.60 -4.17 29.34
CA PHE A 433 -18.63 -5.22 29.38
C PHE A 433 -18.09 -6.54 28.82
N ARG A 434 -17.38 -6.50 27.69
CA ARG A 434 -16.70 -7.67 27.12
C ARG A 434 -15.78 -8.30 28.17
N GLU A 435 -14.91 -7.51 28.79
CA GLU A 435 -13.97 -8.00 29.81
C GLU A 435 -14.65 -8.55 31.07
N PHE A 436 -15.83 -8.04 31.41
CA PHE A 436 -16.64 -8.60 32.48
C PHE A 436 -17.12 -10.00 32.11
N ILE A 437 -17.81 -10.17 30.98
CA ILE A 437 -18.38 -11.46 30.60
C ILE A 437 -17.30 -12.50 30.21
N THR A 438 -16.13 -12.11 29.71
CA THR A 438 -15.08 -13.07 29.28
C THR A 438 -14.05 -13.40 30.35
N GLY A 439 -14.11 -12.77 31.53
CA GLY A 439 -13.08 -12.95 32.55
C GLY A 439 -13.63 -12.77 33.96
N ARG A 440 -13.94 -11.53 34.35
CA ARG A 440 -14.27 -11.19 35.75
C ARG A 440 -15.56 -11.83 36.24
N ALA A 441 -16.50 -12.15 35.36
CA ALA A 441 -17.73 -12.86 35.71
C ALA A 441 -17.46 -14.27 36.28
N SER A 442 -16.32 -14.89 35.96
CA SER A 442 -15.93 -16.20 36.51
C SER A 442 -15.48 -16.17 37.97
N ASP A 443 -15.09 -15.00 38.50
CA ASP A 443 -14.51 -14.83 39.84
C ASP A 443 -15.49 -15.18 40.98
N ALA A 444 -16.80 -15.00 40.75
CA ALA A 444 -17.82 -15.13 41.77
C ALA A 444 -18.95 -16.07 41.34
N GLN A 445 -19.45 -16.86 42.29
CA GLN A 445 -20.53 -17.84 42.05
C GLN A 445 -21.81 -17.18 41.49
N ARG A 446 -22.15 -15.98 41.94
CA ARG A 446 -23.33 -15.21 41.48
C ARG A 446 -23.26 -14.85 39.99
N THR A 447 -22.06 -14.53 39.49
CA THR A 447 -21.85 -13.99 38.14
C THR A 447 -21.41 -15.06 37.14
N ARG A 448 -21.02 -16.25 37.62
CA ARG A 448 -20.48 -17.33 36.78
C ARG A 448 -21.39 -17.75 35.64
N ARG A 449 -22.71 -17.62 35.79
CA ARG A 449 -23.71 -17.88 34.74
C ARG A 449 -23.66 -16.90 33.55
N PHE A 450 -23.01 -15.75 33.72
CA PHE A 450 -22.82 -14.75 32.66
C PHE A 450 -21.50 -14.94 31.91
N HIS A 451 -20.63 -15.82 32.40
CA HIS A 451 -19.28 -15.99 31.87
C HIS A 451 -19.32 -16.68 30.50
N ILE A 452 -18.56 -16.13 29.55
CA ILE A 452 -18.45 -16.59 28.17
C ILE A 452 -16.99 -16.94 27.89
N THR A 453 -16.75 -18.18 27.49
CA THR A 453 -15.40 -18.63 27.11
C THR A 453 -15.12 -18.34 25.65
N ASP A 454 -14.33 -17.29 25.36
CA ASP A 454 -13.97 -16.86 23.99
C ASP A 454 -13.38 -18.01 23.16
N THR A 455 -12.44 -18.78 23.72
CA THR A 455 -11.77 -19.89 23.01
C THR A 455 -12.72 -21.00 22.59
N ASP A 456 -13.69 -21.38 23.43
CA ASP A 456 -14.66 -22.44 23.14
C ASP A 456 -15.59 -22.03 22.00
N HIS A 457 -16.06 -20.77 22.04
CA HIS A 457 -16.91 -20.20 21.00
C HIS A 457 -16.13 -19.92 19.71
N SER A 458 -14.86 -19.53 19.79
CA SER A 458 -13.96 -19.47 18.63
C SER A 458 -13.78 -20.85 17.98
N ALA A 459 -13.58 -21.91 18.78
CA ALA A 459 -13.46 -23.28 18.26
C ALA A 459 -14.78 -23.74 17.60
N ARG A 460 -15.93 -23.30 18.11
CA ARG A 460 -17.23 -23.52 17.48
C ARG A 460 -17.38 -22.73 16.18
N LEU A 461 -16.95 -21.47 16.15
CA LEU A 461 -16.95 -20.67 14.93
C LEU A 461 -16.08 -21.31 13.83
N ALA A 462 -14.96 -21.97 14.17
CA ALA A 462 -14.17 -22.71 13.19
C ALA A 462 -15.02 -23.77 12.45
N GLU A 463 -15.80 -24.55 13.21
CA GLU A 463 -16.72 -25.56 12.68
C GLU A 463 -17.82 -24.92 11.82
N LEU A 464 -18.49 -23.89 12.33
CA LEU A 464 -19.53 -23.16 11.60
C LEU A 464 -19.00 -22.53 10.30
N CYS A 465 -17.76 -22.03 10.31
CA CYS A 465 -17.13 -21.47 9.13
C CYS A 465 -16.92 -22.54 8.05
N LEU A 466 -16.38 -23.71 8.42
CA LEU A 466 -16.18 -24.82 7.51
C LEU A 466 -17.51 -25.35 6.95
N ILE A 467 -18.54 -25.47 7.78
CA ILE A 467 -19.89 -25.87 7.34
C ILE A 467 -20.45 -24.86 6.34
N THR A 468 -20.37 -23.57 6.65
CA THR A 468 -20.88 -22.49 5.81
C THR A 468 -20.16 -22.44 4.47
N MET A 469 -18.83 -22.53 4.46
CA MET A 469 -18.02 -22.58 3.24
C MET A 469 -18.35 -23.80 2.38
N ASN A 470 -18.45 -24.99 2.97
CA ASN A 470 -18.84 -26.21 2.26
C ASN A 470 -20.25 -26.12 1.65
N ARG A 471 -21.18 -25.40 2.30
CA ARG A 471 -22.55 -25.20 1.83
C ARG A 471 -22.61 -24.17 0.70
N GLU A 472 -21.93 -23.04 0.86
CA GLU A 472 -22.12 -21.87 -0.01
C GLU A 472 -21.15 -21.80 -1.20
N PHE A 473 -19.94 -22.39 -1.12
CA PHE A 473 -19.01 -22.44 -2.26
C PHE A 473 -19.47 -23.36 -3.41
N ILE A 474 -20.55 -24.12 -3.23
CA ILE A 474 -21.20 -24.88 -4.31
C ILE A 474 -22.06 -23.96 -5.20
N LEU A 475 -22.47 -22.79 -4.69
CA LEU A 475 -23.25 -21.82 -5.44
C LEU A 475 -22.37 -21.04 -6.42
N PRO A 476 -22.90 -20.58 -7.57
CA PRO A 476 -22.13 -19.75 -8.50
C PRO A 476 -21.71 -18.42 -7.85
N ILE A 477 -20.40 -18.18 -7.75
CA ILE A 477 -19.82 -16.91 -7.29
C ILE A 477 -19.17 -16.22 -8.49
N ASN A 478 -19.58 -14.99 -8.78
CA ASN A 478 -18.98 -14.23 -9.86
C ASN A 478 -17.60 -13.70 -9.44
N GLY A 479 -16.61 -13.87 -10.31
CA GLY A 479 -15.23 -13.46 -10.04
C GLY A 479 -14.31 -14.60 -9.58
N THR A 480 -14.80 -15.84 -9.52
CA THR A 480 -14.01 -17.05 -9.25
C THR A 480 -13.68 -17.84 -10.54
N GLY A 481 -12.85 -18.87 -10.42
CA GLY A 481 -12.34 -19.74 -11.49
C GLY A 481 -11.10 -19.20 -12.23
N TYR A 482 -10.46 -18.14 -11.73
CA TYR A 482 -9.30 -17.52 -12.38
C TYR A 482 -7.97 -18.22 -12.08
N LEU A 483 -7.86 -18.99 -11.00
CA LEU A 483 -6.72 -19.87 -10.72
C LEU A 483 -6.79 -21.15 -11.58
N ALA A 484 -7.99 -21.61 -11.94
CA ALA A 484 -8.18 -22.79 -12.80
C ALA A 484 -7.91 -22.53 -14.29
N ARG A 485 -8.05 -21.28 -14.77
CA ARG A 485 -7.89 -20.94 -16.19
C ARG A 485 -6.42 -20.73 -16.55
N ARG A 486 -5.89 -21.60 -17.43
CA ARG A 486 -4.59 -21.38 -18.11
C ARG A 486 -4.72 -20.25 -19.13
N SER A 487 -4.66 -19.00 -18.68
CA SER A 487 -4.52 -17.84 -19.57
C SER A 487 -3.07 -17.35 -19.58
N TRP A 488 -2.54 -17.12 -20.78
CA TRP A 488 -1.22 -16.50 -20.99
C TRP A 488 -1.21 -15.02 -20.61
N THR A 489 -2.39 -14.39 -20.63
CA THR A 489 -2.59 -13.08 -20.01
C THR A 489 -2.75 -13.34 -18.52
N ARG A 490 -1.99 -12.67 -17.68
CA ARG A 490 -2.20 -12.66 -16.25
C ARG A 490 -3.12 -11.46 -15.90
N PRO A 491 -4.46 -11.62 -15.88
CA PRO A 491 -5.35 -10.54 -15.48
C PRO A 491 -5.23 -10.24 -13.98
N LYS A 492 -5.47 -8.98 -13.62
CA LYS A 492 -5.68 -8.51 -12.24
C LYS A 492 -6.75 -9.35 -11.53
N ILE A 493 -6.70 -9.32 -10.20
CA ILE A 493 -7.68 -9.99 -9.34
C ILE A 493 -9.07 -9.41 -9.62
N PRO A 494 -10.08 -10.24 -9.96
CA PRO A 494 -11.43 -9.76 -10.26
C PRO A 494 -12.15 -9.22 -9.02
N THR A 495 -13.15 -8.35 -9.23
CA THR A 495 -14.10 -7.98 -8.17
C THR A 495 -15.16 -9.06 -7.99
N LEU A 496 -15.47 -9.44 -6.75
CA LEU A 496 -16.52 -10.43 -6.45
C LEU A 496 -17.93 -9.83 -6.48
N SER A 497 -18.90 -10.66 -6.83
CA SER A 497 -20.31 -10.41 -6.54
C SER A 497 -21.05 -11.71 -6.24
N GLY A 498 -22.14 -11.63 -5.46
CA GLY A 498 -22.92 -12.79 -5.04
C GLY A 498 -22.38 -13.54 -3.82
N VAL A 499 -21.50 -12.91 -3.04
CA VAL A 499 -20.98 -13.48 -1.78
C VAL A 499 -21.79 -12.94 -0.62
N SER A 500 -22.19 -13.82 0.30
CA SER A 500 -22.91 -13.45 1.53
C SER A 500 -21.96 -12.89 2.59
N GLU A 501 -22.49 -12.12 3.53
CA GLU A 501 -21.71 -11.54 4.65
C GLU A 501 -21.05 -12.65 5.49
N GLN A 502 -21.80 -13.70 5.84
CA GLN A 502 -21.25 -14.83 6.58
C GLN A 502 -20.16 -15.57 5.81
N LEU A 503 -20.28 -15.72 4.49
CA LEU A 503 -19.27 -16.41 3.69
C LEU A 503 -17.96 -15.60 3.60
N LEU A 504 -18.06 -14.28 3.49
CA LEU A 504 -16.88 -13.39 3.54
C LEU A 504 -16.17 -13.52 4.88
N TYR A 505 -16.92 -13.46 5.98
CA TYR A 505 -16.37 -13.66 7.32
C TYR A 505 -15.70 -15.03 7.45
N CYS A 506 -16.39 -16.10 7.05
CA CYS A 506 -15.86 -17.45 7.12
C CYS A 506 -14.58 -17.58 6.31
N GLY A 507 -14.56 -17.08 5.07
CA GLY A 507 -13.38 -17.10 4.22
C GLY A 507 -12.19 -16.37 4.84
N GLN A 508 -12.42 -15.24 5.51
CA GLN A 508 -11.37 -14.40 6.07
C GLN A 508 -10.83 -14.90 7.42
N TYR A 509 -11.65 -15.56 8.25
CA TYR A 509 -11.37 -15.78 9.67
C TYR A 509 -11.37 -17.23 10.15
N TRP A 510 -11.76 -18.21 9.32
CA TRP A 510 -11.76 -19.61 9.74
C TRP A 510 -10.38 -20.12 10.18
N THR A 511 -9.30 -19.63 9.55
CA THR A 511 -7.91 -19.95 9.90
C THR A 511 -7.51 -19.42 11.26
N ASP A 512 -8.10 -18.30 11.71
CA ASP A 512 -7.83 -17.72 13.03
C ASP A 512 -8.63 -18.46 14.12
N HIS A 513 -9.80 -18.99 13.76
CA HIS A 513 -10.65 -19.75 14.66
C HIS A 513 -10.18 -21.19 14.89
N ILE A 514 -9.67 -21.84 13.84
CA ILE A 514 -9.24 -23.25 13.94
C ILE A 514 -8.07 -23.44 14.92
N MET A 515 -7.26 -22.40 15.14
CA MET A 515 -6.17 -22.42 16.12
C MET A 515 -6.65 -22.64 17.56
N ASN A 516 -7.91 -22.30 17.87
CA ASN A 516 -8.52 -22.53 19.19
C ASN A 516 -9.20 -23.91 19.31
N VAL A 517 -9.18 -24.73 18.25
CA VAL A 517 -9.74 -26.10 18.30
C VAL A 517 -8.72 -27.05 18.93
N HIS A 518 -8.99 -27.48 20.16
CA HIS A 518 -8.16 -28.47 20.88
C HIS A 518 -8.54 -29.92 20.58
N ASP A 519 -9.81 -30.17 20.25
CA ASP A 519 -10.31 -31.47 19.81
C ASP A 519 -10.67 -31.40 18.32
N PRO A 520 -9.79 -31.87 17.42
CA PRO A 520 -10.05 -31.81 15.98
C PRO A 520 -11.30 -32.57 15.54
N SER A 521 -11.81 -33.53 16.32
CA SER A 521 -12.89 -34.43 15.91
C SER A 521 -14.16 -33.68 15.46
N ARG A 522 -14.42 -32.50 16.02
CA ARG A 522 -15.53 -31.63 15.59
C ARG A 522 -15.38 -31.02 14.19
N VAL A 523 -14.15 -30.79 13.72
CA VAL A 523 -13.90 -30.10 12.45
C VAL A 523 -13.41 -31.03 11.33
N VAL A 524 -12.82 -32.20 11.64
CA VAL A 524 -12.11 -33.03 10.65
C VAL A 524 -12.94 -33.33 9.41
N ALA A 525 -14.19 -33.77 9.55
CA ALA A 525 -15.04 -34.13 8.41
C ALA A 525 -15.32 -32.93 7.48
N HIS A 526 -15.66 -31.78 8.07
CA HIS A 526 -15.92 -30.55 7.34
C HIS A 526 -14.65 -29.97 6.72
N PHE A 527 -13.54 -30.07 7.44
CA PHE A 527 -12.23 -29.64 6.97
C PHE A 527 -11.76 -30.46 5.77
N HIS A 528 -11.84 -31.79 5.84
CA HIS A 528 -11.52 -32.69 4.72
C HIS A 528 -12.39 -32.37 3.49
N GLN A 529 -13.71 -32.21 3.66
CA GLN A 529 -14.59 -31.82 2.56
C GLN A 529 -14.19 -30.46 1.97
N PHE A 530 -13.84 -29.50 2.80
CA PHE A 530 -13.45 -28.16 2.38
C PHE A 530 -12.15 -28.18 1.55
N VAL A 531 -11.10 -28.80 2.10
CA VAL A 531 -9.78 -28.90 1.43
C VAL A 531 -9.90 -29.64 0.11
N SER A 532 -10.67 -30.73 0.06
CA SER A 532 -10.80 -31.56 -1.16
C SER A 532 -11.62 -30.91 -2.29
N LYS A 533 -12.51 -29.95 -2.00
CA LYS A 533 -13.46 -29.41 -3.00
C LYS A 533 -13.43 -27.91 -3.21
N HIS A 534 -12.99 -27.15 -2.21
CA HIS A 534 -13.29 -25.71 -2.14
C HIS A 534 -12.06 -24.82 -1.90
N LEU A 535 -10.86 -25.40 -1.75
CA LEU A 535 -9.68 -24.63 -1.38
C LEU A 535 -9.28 -23.59 -2.44
N ASP A 536 -9.39 -23.93 -3.73
CA ASP A 536 -9.15 -22.98 -4.83
C ASP A 536 -10.14 -21.81 -4.82
N ILE A 537 -11.42 -22.12 -4.64
CA ILE A 537 -12.50 -21.11 -4.57
C ILE A 537 -12.28 -20.22 -3.36
N TRP A 538 -11.88 -20.77 -2.22
CA TRP A 538 -11.54 -19.99 -1.02
C TRP A 538 -10.38 -19.04 -1.26
N MET A 539 -9.28 -19.49 -1.86
CA MET A 539 -8.14 -18.64 -2.23
C MET A 539 -8.59 -17.49 -3.14
N GLU A 540 -9.46 -17.78 -4.11
CA GLU A 540 -9.98 -16.77 -5.03
C GLU A 540 -10.87 -15.76 -4.34
N VAL A 541 -11.80 -16.23 -3.49
CA VAL A 541 -12.74 -15.37 -2.75
C VAL A 541 -11.99 -14.48 -1.75
N THR A 542 -11.06 -15.04 -0.99
CA THR A 542 -10.28 -14.27 -0.01
C THR A 542 -9.40 -13.22 -0.67
N ALA A 543 -8.73 -13.56 -1.76
CA ALA A 543 -7.91 -12.59 -2.49
C ALA A 543 -8.76 -11.51 -3.17
N SER A 544 -9.97 -11.83 -3.63
CA SER A 544 -10.82 -10.90 -4.38
C SER A 544 -11.68 -9.98 -3.52
N ALA A 545 -12.02 -10.37 -2.28
CA ALA A 545 -12.84 -9.56 -1.37
C ALA A 545 -12.16 -9.14 -0.06
N GLY A 546 -10.97 -9.67 0.22
CA GLY A 546 -10.27 -9.39 1.47
C GLY A 546 -8.76 -9.52 1.32
N ARG A 547 -8.10 -9.95 2.40
CA ARG A 547 -6.65 -10.21 2.43
C ARG A 547 -6.38 -11.69 2.59
N TYR A 548 -5.49 -12.24 1.75
CA TYR A 548 -4.94 -13.56 1.94
C TYR A 548 -4.03 -13.57 3.18
N ARG A 549 -4.43 -14.29 4.23
CA ARG A 549 -3.74 -14.31 5.54
C ARG A 549 -2.77 -15.49 5.72
N GLY A 550 -2.52 -16.24 4.66
CA GLY A 550 -1.69 -17.43 4.71
C GLY A 550 -2.42 -18.65 5.29
N PHE A 551 -1.82 -19.81 5.05
CA PHE A 551 -2.36 -21.13 5.35
C PHE A 551 -1.39 -21.96 6.21
N MET A 552 -0.17 -21.46 6.44
CA MET A 552 0.89 -22.14 7.19
C MET A 552 0.57 -22.38 8.67
N SER A 553 -0.14 -21.48 9.33
CA SER A 553 -0.59 -21.69 10.71
C SER A 553 -1.53 -22.89 10.83
N VAL A 554 -2.42 -23.06 9.86
CA VAL A 554 -3.34 -24.20 9.78
C VAL A 554 -2.58 -25.49 9.49
N LEU A 555 -1.57 -25.45 8.62
CA LEU A 555 -0.70 -26.60 8.35
C LEU A 555 0.06 -27.05 9.60
N ALA A 556 0.63 -26.11 10.35
CA ALA A 556 1.32 -26.40 11.61
C ALA A 556 0.35 -26.98 12.65
N TRP A 557 -0.85 -26.40 12.78
CA TRP A 557 -1.90 -26.94 13.64
C TRP A 557 -2.29 -28.37 13.24
N LEU A 558 -2.47 -28.64 11.94
CA LEU A 558 -2.84 -29.95 11.44
C LEU A 558 -1.73 -30.98 11.67
N GLN A 559 -0.47 -30.59 11.43
CA GLN A 559 0.69 -31.45 11.64
C GLN A 559 0.83 -31.85 13.12
N ASP A 560 0.71 -30.90 14.04
CA ASP A 560 0.78 -31.15 15.49
C ASP A 560 -0.28 -32.17 15.93
N HIS A 561 -1.53 -31.97 15.51
CA HIS A 561 -2.63 -32.86 15.88
C HIS A 561 -2.57 -34.23 15.17
N ALA A 562 -2.05 -34.32 13.95
CA ALA A 562 -1.91 -35.58 13.21
C ALA A 562 -0.75 -36.44 13.75
N GLN A 563 0.30 -35.82 14.31
CA GLN A 563 1.45 -36.52 14.90
C GLN A 563 1.21 -36.93 16.36
N ASN A 564 0.25 -36.30 17.05
CA ASN A 564 -0.09 -36.67 18.40
C ASN A 564 -0.77 -38.05 18.47
N SER A 565 -0.05 -39.06 18.97
CA SER A 565 -0.47 -40.47 19.01
C SER A 565 -1.67 -40.76 19.91
N GLN A 566 -2.04 -39.83 20.81
CA GLN A 566 -3.25 -39.90 21.63
C GLN A 566 -4.52 -39.53 20.85
N ASN A 567 -4.39 -38.79 19.74
CA ASN A 567 -5.48 -38.37 18.87
C ASN A 567 -5.59 -39.34 17.67
N ASN A 568 -6.05 -40.58 17.90
CA ASN A 568 -6.38 -41.49 16.80
C ASN A 568 -7.69 -41.07 16.11
N ILE A 569 -7.71 -39.88 15.52
CA ILE A 569 -8.88 -39.28 14.88
C ILE A 569 -8.95 -39.76 13.43
N PRO A 570 -9.99 -40.52 13.03
CA PRO A 570 -10.12 -41.04 11.67
C PRO A 570 -10.12 -39.92 10.63
N GLY A 571 -9.38 -40.12 9.53
CA GLY A 571 -9.32 -39.19 8.39
C GLY A 571 -8.40 -37.97 8.57
N LEU A 572 -7.93 -37.65 9.78
CA LEU A 572 -7.04 -36.49 10.00
C LEU A 572 -5.67 -36.68 9.34
N LYS A 573 -5.07 -37.87 9.51
CA LYS A 573 -3.81 -38.24 8.86
C LYS A 573 -3.94 -38.32 7.35
N ASP A 574 -5.08 -38.79 6.85
CA ASP A 574 -5.34 -38.86 5.42
C ASP A 574 -5.45 -37.44 4.85
N THR A 575 -6.23 -36.56 5.48
CA THR A 575 -6.35 -35.14 5.07
C THR A 575 -4.99 -34.44 4.99
N TYR A 576 -4.10 -34.69 5.97
CA TYR A 576 -2.74 -34.13 5.99
C TYR A 576 -1.82 -34.74 4.90
N ASN A 577 -1.96 -36.04 4.62
CA ASN A 577 -1.08 -36.75 3.69
C ASN A 577 -1.54 -36.76 2.23
N SER A 578 -2.83 -36.60 1.95
CA SER A 578 -3.38 -36.59 0.58
C SER A 578 -3.91 -35.22 0.18
N ASP A 579 -4.81 -34.62 0.96
CA ASP A 579 -5.67 -33.55 0.42
C ASP A 579 -5.01 -32.17 0.47
N ILE A 580 -4.27 -31.89 1.54
CA ILE A 580 -3.68 -30.57 1.77
C ILE A 580 -2.44 -30.28 0.91
N ARG A 581 -1.94 -31.31 0.22
CA ARG A 581 -0.75 -31.25 -0.64
C ARG A 581 -1.07 -30.86 -2.09
N PHE A 582 -2.34 -30.88 -2.50
CA PHE A 582 -2.76 -30.46 -3.85
C PHE A 582 -2.81 -28.94 -4.17
N PRO A 583 -3.00 -28.00 -3.22
CA PRO A 583 -3.17 -26.57 -3.54
C PRO A 583 -1.86 -25.82 -3.79
N ALA A 584 -0.69 -26.45 -3.65
CA ALA A 584 0.61 -25.79 -3.75
C ALA A 584 0.80 -25.04 -5.09
N ARG A 585 0.25 -25.60 -6.17
CA ARG A 585 0.21 -24.95 -7.49
C ARG A 585 -0.75 -23.75 -7.53
N SER A 586 -1.92 -23.87 -6.94
CA SER A 586 -2.91 -22.78 -6.88
C SER A 586 -2.37 -21.59 -6.09
N LEU A 587 -1.61 -21.86 -5.02
CA LEU A 587 -0.91 -20.84 -4.23
C LEU A 587 0.19 -20.13 -5.02
N LEU A 588 0.95 -20.86 -5.85
CA LEU A 588 1.91 -20.26 -6.79
C LEU A 588 1.21 -19.32 -7.78
N LEU A 589 0.09 -19.76 -8.34
CA LEU A 589 -0.69 -18.92 -9.26
C LEU A 589 -1.25 -17.69 -8.54
N LEU A 590 -1.73 -17.86 -7.30
CA LEU A 590 -2.23 -16.77 -6.48
C LEU A 590 -1.13 -15.74 -6.18
N SER A 591 0.08 -16.19 -5.81
CA SER A 591 1.20 -15.29 -5.52
C SER A 591 1.57 -14.44 -6.73
N GLU A 592 1.62 -15.05 -7.92
CA GLU A 592 1.86 -14.32 -9.18
C GLU A 592 0.77 -13.28 -9.47
N ARG A 593 -0.51 -13.54 -9.14
CA ARG A 593 -1.59 -12.56 -9.35
C ARG A 593 -1.56 -11.42 -8.35
N LEU A 594 -1.27 -11.71 -7.08
CA LEU A 594 -1.12 -10.70 -6.04
C LEU A 594 0.05 -9.76 -6.35
N GLU A 595 1.15 -10.30 -6.88
CA GLU A 595 2.31 -9.52 -7.32
C GLU A 595 1.93 -8.51 -8.42
N GLU A 596 1.14 -8.91 -9.41
CA GLU A 596 0.70 -8.03 -10.49
C GLU A 596 -0.27 -6.94 -10.05
N ASP A 597 -1.06 -7.24 -9.03
CA ASP A 597 -1.93 -6.26 -8.39
C ASP A 597 -1.17 -5.38 -7.36
N SER A 598 0.17 -5.52 -7.29
CA SER A 598 1.06 -4.80 -6.36
C SER A 598 0.80 -5.06 -4.88
N ARG A 599 0.20 -6.21 -4.55
CA ARG A 599 -0.09 -6.68 -3.18
C ARG A 599 1.04 -7.58 -2.68
N PHE A 600 2.24 -7.00 -2.53
CA PHE A 600 3.48 -7.75 -2.34
C PHE A 600 3.53 -8.60 -1.06
N GLU A 601 2.96 -8.13 0.06
CA GLU A 601 2.95 -8.92 1.30
C GLU A 601 2.16 -10.21 1.16
N GLU A 602 0.97 -10.11 0.56
CA GLU A 602 0.11 -11.27 0.33
C GLU A 602 0.72 -12.20 -0.72
N ALA A 603 1.38 -11.63 -1.73
CA ALA A 603 2.14 -12.41 -2.71
C ALA A 603 3.25 -13.23 -2.04
N ILE A 604 4.03 -12.60 -1.14
CA ILE A 604 5.08 -13.28 -0.37
C ILE A 604 4.48 -14.38 0.50
N LEU A 605 3.38 -14.12 1.22
CA LEU A 605 2.69 -15.14 2.03
C LEU A 605 2.24 -16.34 1.18
N ALA A 606 1.54 -16.09 0.08
CA ALA A 606 1.11 -17.16 -0.84
C ALA A 606 2.31 -17.92 -1.46
N GLY A 607 3.40 -17.20 -1.75
CA GLY A 607 4.65 -17.78 -2.25
C GLY A 607 5.33 -18.69 -1.20
N GLN A 608 5.40 -18.25 0.06
CA GLN A 608 5.92 -19.02 1.18
C GLN A 608 5.10 -20.30 1.42
N ASP A 609 3.77 -20.18 1.40
CA ASP A 609 2.85 -21.30 1.57
C ASP A 609 3.01 -22.32 0.44
N SER A 610 3.16 -21.85 -0.80
CA SER A 610 3.43 -22.69 -1.97
C SER A 610 4.76 -23.45 -1.83
N VAL A 611 5.84 -22.77 -1.42
CA VAL A 611 7.16 -23.38 -1.20
C VAL A 611 7.09 -24.43 -0.10
N ALA A 612 6.46 -24.12 1.04
CA ALA A 612 6.37 -25.03 2.17
C ALA A 612 5.62 -26.32 1.81
N LEU A 613 4.48 -26.21 1.12
CA LEU A 613 3.71 -27.37 0.66
C LEU A 613 4.47 -28.20 -0.39
N HIS A 614 5.12 -27.57 -1.37
CA HIS A 614 5.94 -28.30 -2.33
C HIS A 614 7.15 -28.97 -1.66
N ARG A 615 7.75 -28.35 -0.62
CA ARG A 615 8.87 -28.94 0.13
C ARG A 615 8.43 -30.19 0.92
N ALA A 616 7.22 -30.19 1.46
CA ALA A 616 6.63 -31.36 2.12
C ALA A 616 6.38 -32.56 1.15
N LEU A 617 6.30 -32.31 -0.16
CA LEU A 617 6.03 -33.33 -1.19
C LEU A 617 7.28 -34.01 -1.76
N VAL A 618 8.46 -33.38 -1.65
CA VAL A 618 9.73 -33.89 -2.22
C VAL A 618 10.14 -35.30 -1.74
N PRO A 619 9.88 -35.72 -0.48
CA PRO A 619 10.29 -37.04 0.00
C PRO A 619 9.64 -38.23 -0.74
N GLU A 620 8.48 -38.04 -1.38
CA GLU A 620 7.63 -39.13 -1.88
C GLU A 620 7.67 -39.34 -3.41
N SER A 621 8.12 -38.34 -4.19
CA SER A 621 8.43 -38.54 -5.62
C SER A 621 9.49 -37.53 -6.10
N HIS A 622 10.68 -38.02 -6.45
CA HIS A 622 11.89 -37.18 -6.54
C HIS A 622 12.02 -36.31 -7.79
N SER A 623 11.20 -36.47 -8.83
CA SER A 623 11.39 -35.69 -10.08
C SER A 623 10.27 -34.70 -10.41
N GLU A 624 9.00 -35.01 -10.11
CA GLU A 624 7.87 -34.17 -10.53
C GLU A 624 7.64 -32.99 -9.57
N PHE A 625 7.85 -33.20 -8.27
CA PHE A 625 7.66 -32.15 -7.26
C PHE A 625 8.83 -31.18 -7.13
N ASN A 626 10.04 -31.60 -7.52
CA ASN A 626 11.22 -30.72 -7.51
C ASN A 626 11.12 -29.59 -8.55
N GLU A 627 10.46 -29.82 -9.69
CA GLU A 627 10.22 -28.77 -10.68
C GLU A 627 9.22 -27.73 -10.15
N SER A 628 8.13 -28.19 -9.53
CA SER A 628 7.12 -27.31 -8.95
C SER A 628 7.65 -26.51 -7.75
N LEU A 629 8.46 -27.14 -6.90
CA LEU A 629 9.16 -26.46 -5.80
C LEU A 629 10.11 -25.37 -6.31
N ALA A 630 10.90 -25.67 -7.34
CA ALA A 630 11.84 -24.71 -7.91
C ALA A 630 11.11 -23.52 -8.57
N MET A 631 9.96 -23.74 -9.21
CA MET A 631 9.11 -22.65 -9.71
C MET A 631 8.59 -21.76 -8.57
N SER A 632 8.11 -22.35 -7.47
CA SER A 632 7.64 -21.58 -6.31
C SER A 632 8.75 -20.76 -5.65
N LEU A 633 9.93 -21.37 -5.46
CA LEU A 633 11.10 -20.68 -4.89
C LEU A 633 11.54 -19.50 -5.77
N LYS A 634 11.50 -19.64 -7.09
CA LYS A 634 11.80 -18.55 -8.02
C LYS A 634 10.79 -17.40 -7.91
N SER A 635 9.50 -17.71 -7.89
CA SER A 635 8.44 -16.70 -7.77
C SER A 635 8.59 -15.92 -6.46
N LEU A 636 8.79 -16.65 -5.35
CA LEU A 636 9.05 -16.06 -4.04
C LEU A 636 10.32 -15.20 -4.03
N ALA A 637 11.41 -15.64 -4.66
CA ALA A 637 12.65 -14.86 -4.74
C ALA A 637 12.44 -13.50 -5.44
N ILE A 638 11.69 -13.47 -6.54
CA ILE A 638 11.35 -12.23 -7.26
C ILE A 638 10.53 -11.29 -6.37
N GLN A 639 9.58 -11.83 -5.62
CA GLN A 639 8.72 -11.05 -4.72
C GLN A 639 9.50 -10.47 -3.54
N LEU A 640 10.37 -11.28 -2.92
CA LEU A 640 11.25 -10.84 -1.83
C LEU A 640 12.21 -9.72 -2.26
N ASP A 641 12.73 -9.77 -3.48
CA ASP A 641 13.59 -8.70 -4.02
C ASP A 641 12.87 -7.37 -4.19
N ARG A 642 11.64 -7.42 -4.72
CA ARG A 642 10.79 -6.24 -4.84
C ARG A 642 10.41 -5.65 -3.48
N ALA A 643 10.37 -6.48 -2.44
CA ALA A 643 10.19 -6.04 -1.06
C ALA A 643 11.49 -5.57 -0.38
N GLY A 644 12.63 -5.59 -1.09
CA GLY A 644 13.94 -5.17 -0.58
C GLY A 644 14.69 -6.24 0.23
N LEU A 645 14.15 -7.46 0.35
CA LEU A 645 14.73 -8.57 1.10
C LEU A 645 15.74 -9.36 0.24
N ARG A 646 16.79 -8.68 -0.23
CA ARG A 646 17.75 -9.20 -1.22
C ARG A 646 18.45 -10.49 -0.80
N GLU A 647 18.83 -10.62 0.47
CA GLU A 647 19.51 -11.82 0.99
C GLU A 647 18.57 -13.04 1.01
N GLU A 648 17.30 -12.86 1.35
CA GLU A 648 16.31 -13.93 1.33
C GLU A 648 15.95 -14.32 -0.10
N ALA A 649 15.81 -13.35 -0.99
CA ALA A 649 15.63 -13.57 -2.42
C ALA A 649 16.77 -14.42 -3.00
N ARG A 650 18.02 -14.08 -2.66
CA ARG A 650 19.21 -14.83 -3.07
C ARG A 650 19.16 -16.29 -2.60
N LYS A 651 18.87 -16.55 -1.31
CA LYS A 651 18.79 -17.90 -0.75
C LYS A 651 17.75 -18.78 -1.47
N ASN A 652 16.55 -18.24 -1.68
CA ASN A 652 15.49 -18.97 -2.40
C ASN A 652 15.89 -19.29 -3.84
N MET A 653 16.58 -18.36 -4.52
CA MET A 653 17.07 -18.58 -5.88
C MET A 653 18.19 -19.64 -5.93
N GLU A 654 19.10 -19.64 -4.96
CA GLU A 654 20.17 -20.65 -4.83
C GLU A 654 19.60 -22.05 -4.59
N GLU A 655 18.55 -22.18 -3.77
CA GLU A 655 17.85 -23.44 -3.55
C GLU A 655 17.13 -23.93 -4.81
N ALA A 656 16.40 -23.05 -5.51
CA ALA A 656 15.73 -23.39 -6.78
C ALA A 656 16.72 -23.94 -7.81
N LEU A 657 17.92 -23.34 -7.87
CA LEU A 657 19.01 -23.80 -8.72
C LEU A 657 19.51 -25.19 -8.30
N GLY A 658 19.74 -25.41 -7.00
CA GLY A 658 20.16 -26.71 -6.47
C GLY A 658 19.20 -27.84 -6.87
N LEU A 659 17.88 -27.58 -6.80
CA LEU A 659 16.85 -28.53 -7.21
C LEU A 659 16.87 -28.80 -8.72
N HIS A 660 17.01 -27.76 -9.55
CA HIS A 660 17.11 -27.94 -11.00
C HIS A 660 18.39 -28.66 -11.43
N ARG A 661 19.53 -28.42 -10.77
CA ARG A 661 20.78 -29.16 -11.01
C ARG A 661 20.63 -30.63 -10.62
N ALA A 662 20.03 -30.93 -9.46
CA ALA A 662 19.74 -32.30 -9.05
C ALA A 662 18.80 -33.02 -10.04
N LEU A 663 17.79 -32.33 -10.56
CA LEU A 663 16.93 -32.84 -11.63
C LEU A 663 17.71 -33.10 -12.91
N ALA A 664 18.60 -32.20 -13.30
CA ALA A 664 19.44 -32.38 -14.47
C ALA A 664 20.43 -33.54 -14.32
N ASP A 665 21.03 -33.77 -13.15
CA ASP A 665 21.92 -34.92 -12.89
C ASP A 665 21.19 -36.28 -13.01
N VAL A 666 19.90 -36.33 -12.66
CA VAL A 666 19.04 -37.50 -12.87
C VAL A 666 18.74 -37.69 -14.36
N VAL A 667 18.50 -36.60 -15.09
CA VAL A 667 18.19 -36.64 -16.53
C VAL A 667 19.44 -36.80 -17.41
N LEU A 668 20.63 -36.41 -16.96
CA LEU A 668 21.90 -36.65 -17.65
C LEU A 668 22.26 -38.15 -17.72
N LYS A 669 21.63 -38.99 -16.88
CA LYS A 669 21.72 -40.45 -16.96
C LYS A 669 20.75 -41.06 -17.98
N GLN A 670 19.76 -40.30 -18.47
CA GLN A 670 18.83 -40.65 -19.57
C GLN A 670 18.43 -39.38 -20.36
N PRO A 671 19.17 -38.99 -21.40
CA PRO A 671 19.01 -37.68 -22.03
C PRO A 671 17.62 -37.53 -22.67
N LYS A 672 16.73 -36.81 -21.99
CA LYS A 672 15.56 -36.20 -22.61
C LYS A 672 15.87 -34.71 -22.76
N ALA A 673 15.98 -34.25 -24.01
CA ALA A 673 16.31 -32.87 -24.39
C ALA A 673 15.49 -31.79 -23.64
N PHE A 674 14.28 -32.12 -23.17
CA PHE A 674 13.40 -31.23 -22.42
C PHE A 674 14.01 -30.73 -21.09
N ALA A 675 14.58 -31.59 -20.24
CA ALA A 675 15.03 -31.15 -18.91
C ALA A 675 16.28 -30.26 -18.95
N ALA A 676 17.21 -30.56 -19.86
CA ALA A 676 18.40 -29.74 -20.08
C ALA A 676 18.01 -28.35 -20.62
N SER A 677 16.97 -28.25 -21.44
CA SER A 677 16.47 -26.97 -21.94
C SER A 677 15.84 -26.12 -20.82
N THR A 678 15.11 -26.75 -19.88
CA THR A 678 14.53 -26.08 -18.71
C THR A 678 15.63 -25.56 -17.77
N LEU A 679 16.66 -26.37 -17.49
CA LEU A 679 17.81 -25.94 -16.68
C LEU A 679 18.54 -24.75 -17.33
N ALA A 680 18.82 -24.82 -18.64
CA ALA A 680 19.51 -23.74 -19.35
C ALA A 680 18.72 -22.43 -19.34
N SER A 681 17.39 -22.50 -19.55
CA SER A 681 16.50 -21.34 -19.45
C SER A 681 16.54 -20.71 -18.05
N MET A 682 16.55 -21.53 -16.99
CA MET A 682 16.59 -21.02 -15.63
C MET A 682 17.94 -20.39 -15.28
N LEU A 683 19.05 -21.03 -15.64
CA LEU A 683 20.39 -20.45 -15.49
C LEU A 683 20.51 -19.10 -16.22
N GLU A 684 19.92 -18.96 -17.41
CA GLU A 684 19.89 -17.68 -18.13
C GLU A 684 19.12 -16.60 -17.35
N GLN A 685 17.96 -16.95 -16.77
CA GLN A 685 17.16 -16.01 -15.96
C GLN A 685 17.88 -15.61 -14.67
N GLN A 686 18.54 -16.57 -14.00
CA GLN A 686 19.33 -16.28 -12.81
C GLN A 686 20.54 -15.40 -13.13
N SER A 687 21.22 -15.62 -14.24
CA SER A 687 22.34 -14.75 -14.64
C SER A 687 21.89 -13.30 -14.85
N LYS A 688 20.74 -13.08 -15.51
CA LYS A 688 20.14 -11.74 -15.65
C LYS A 688 19.83 -11.11 -14.29
N TYR A 689 19.27 -11.92 -13.38
CA TYR A 689 18.93 -11.46 -12.04
C TYR A 689 20.16 -11.14 -11.17
N LEU A 690 21.19 -12.00 -11.19
CA LEU A 690 22.47 -11.74 -10.53
C LEU A 690 23.17 -10.50 -11.10
N SER A 691 23.05 -10.26 -12.41
CA SER A 691 23.55 -9.04 -13.04
C SER A 691 22.83 -7.79 -12.54
N PHE A 692 21.51 -7.87 -12.32
CA PHE A 692 20.72 -6.78 -11.72
C PHE A 692 21.13 -6.49 -10.26
N LEU A 693 21.55 -7.51 -9.52
CA LEU A 693 22.09 -7.38 -8.16
C LEU A 693 23.57 -6.96 -8.11
N ASP A 694 24.17 -6.58 -9.25
CA ASP A 694 25.60 -6.23 -9.41
C ASP A 694 26.58 -7.36 -9.01
N LEU A 695 26.10 -8.60 -8.95
CA LEU A 695 26.89 -9.82 -8.67
C LEU A 695 27.45 -10.40 -9.98
N ARG A 696 28.33 -9.63 -10.62
CA ARG A 696 28.79 -9.89 -11.99
C ARG A 696 29.52 -11.22 -12.17
N LYS A 697 30.31 -11.65 -11.18
CA LYS A 697 31.10 -12.89 -11.28
C LYS A 697 30.20 -14.13 -11.25
N GLU A 698 29.22 -14.11 -10.37
CA GLU A 698 28.22 -15.15 -10.23
C GLU A 698 27.33 -15.20 -11.46
N ALA A 699 26.84 -14.05 -11.93
CA ALA A 699 26.07 -13.94 -13.16
C ALA A 699 26.80 -14.55 -14.37
N LEU A 700 28.10 -14.24 -14.50
CA LEU A 700 28.94 -14.75 -15.58
C LEU A 700 29.10 -16.27 -15.50
N SER A 701 29.40 -16.81 -14.31
CA SER A 701 29.53 -18.26 -14.12
C SER A 701 28.22 -18.98 -14.46
N THR A 702 27.07 -18.42 -14.07
CA THR A 702 25.75 -19.03 -14.32
C THR A 702 25.40 -19.05 -15.80
N ILE A 703 25.67 -17.96 -16.55
CA ILE A 703 25.37 -17.94 -17.99
C ILE A 703 26.33 -18.81 -18.81
N GLN A 704 27.59 -18.94 -18.39
CA GLN A 704 28.53 -19.86 -19.02
C GLN A 704 28.07 -21.32 -18.89
N GLU A 705 27.47 -21.70 -17.76
CA GLU A 705 26.84 -23.01 -17.56
C GLU A 705 25.62 -23.20 -18.50
N ALA A 706 24.72 -22.21 -18.55
CA ALA A 706 23.56 -22.24 -19.46
C ALA A 706 23.98 -22.40 -20.93
N LEU A 707 25.00 -21.65 -21.34
CA LEU A 707 25.55 -21.68 -22.68
C LEU A 707 26.11 -23.06 -23.03
N ARG A 708 26.81 -23.70 -22.09
CA ARG A 708 27.37 -25.05 -22.28
C ARG A 708 26.27 -26.09 -22.52
N LEU A 709 25.18 -26.01 -21.78
CA LEU A 709 24.00 -26.87 -21.95
C LEU A 709 23.30 -26.62 -23.29
N ASN A 710 23.05 -25.35 -23.64
CA ASN A 710 22.40 -25.03 -24.91
C ASN A 710 23.28 -25.39 -26.13
N ARG A 711 24.61 -25.33 -26.03
CA ARG A 711 25.53 -25.85 -27.07
C ARG A 711 25.41 -27.37 -27.23
N LEU A 712 25.35 -28.12 -26.12
CA LEU A 712 25.14 -29.57 -26.13
C LEU A 712 23.80 -29.94 -26.78
N LEU A 713 22.71 -29.29 -26.35
CA LEU A 713 21.36 -29.55 -26.88
C LEU A 713 21.25 -29.21 -28.36
N HIS A 714 21.85 -28.11 -28.78
CA HIS A 714 21.90 -27.74 -30.18
C HIS A 714 22.71 -28.73 -31.03
N ALA A 715 23.83 -29.26 -30.49
CA ALA A 715 24.64 -30.26 -31.19
C ALA A 715 23.95 -31.63 -31.30
N GLU A 716 23.19 -32.06 -30.29
CA GLU A 716 22.46 -33.32 -30.30
C GLU A 716 21.22 -33.28 -31.20
N GLN A 717 20.44 -32.20 -31.12
CA GLN A 717 19.21 -32.03 -31.90
C GLN A 717 19.05 -30.56 -32.34
N PRO A 718 19.66 -30.17 -33.47
CA PRO A 718 19.45 -28.86 -34.07
C PRO A 718 17.97 -28.67 -34.41
N SER A 719 17.35 -27.64 -33.82
CA SER A 719 15.96 -27.25 -34.05
C SER A 719 15.81 -25.75 -33.84
N VAL A 720 14.73 -25.16 -34.35
CA VAL A 720 14.42 -23.74 -34.13
C VAL A 720 14.50 -23.36 -32.64
N ASN A 721 14.01 -24.23 -31.75
CA ASN A 721 14.03 -24.00 -30.31
C ASN A 721 15.45 -24.05 -29.71
N THR A 722 16.26 -25.05 -30.05
CA THR A 722 17.62 -25.20 -29.51
C THR A 722 18.56 -24.13 -30.05
N THR A 723 18.44 -23.76 -31.33
CA THR A 723 19.18 -22.65 -31.95
C THR A 723 18.79 -21.30 -31.33
N SER A 724 17.50 -21.07 -31.08
CA SER A 724 17.00 -19.84 -30.45
C SER A 724 17.49 -19.72 -28.99
N ALA A 725 17.44 -20.81 -28.22
CA ALA A 725 17.95 -20.86 -26.86
C ALA A 725 19.47 -20.59 -26.80
N LEU A 726 20.24 -21.21 -27.69
CA LEU A 726 21.68 -20.95 -27.82
C LEU A 726 21.97 -19.48 -28.13
N ALA A 727 21.24 -18.89 -29.09
CA ALA A 727 21.38 -17.48 -29.43
C ALA A 727 21.04 -16.54 -28.25
N ASN A 728 20.03 -16.87 -27.43
CA ASN A 728 19.66 -16.10 -26.23
C ASN A 728 20.73 -16.16 -25.14
N SER A 729 21.33 -17.33 -24.91
CA SER A 729 22.38 -17.48 -23.90
C SER A 729 23.67 -16.77 -24.31
N LEU A 730 24.06 -16.83 -25.59
CA LEU A 730 25.19 -16.06 -26.14
C LEU A 730 24.97 -14.55 -26.00
N TRP A 731 23.74 -14.09 -26.27
CA TRP A 731 23.37 -12.69 -26.10
C TRP A 731 23.48 -12.25 -24.64
N THR A 732 22.93 -13.05 -23.72
CA THR A 732 22.96 -12.76 -22.29
C THR A 732 24.40 -12.73 -21.76
N LEU A 733 25.25 -13.67 -22.21
CA LEU A 733 26.68 -13.68 -21.87
C LEU A 733 27.36 -12.37 -22.27
N ALA A 734 27.16 -11.92 -23.51
CA ALA A 734 27.75 -10.68 -24.00
C ALA A 734 27.32 -9.45 -23.19
N THR A 735 26.04 -9.40 -22.78
CA THR A 735 25.55 -8.31 -21.93
C THR A 735 26.11 -8.35 -20.50
N CYS A 736 26.41 -9.54 -19.96
CA CYS A 736 26.97 -9.68 -18.61
C CYS A 736 28.44 -9.23 -18.53
N GLU A 737 29.23 -9.45 -19.57
CA GLU A 737 30.65 -9.08 -19.58
C GLU A 737 30.91 -7.57 -19.80
N CYS A 738 29.93 -6.83 -20.34
CA CYS A 738 30.11 -5.50 -20.93
C CYS A 738 31.16 -5.51 -22.07
N CYS A 739 30.97 -4.70 -23.11
CA CYS A 739 31.67 -4.82 -24.41
C CYS A 739 33.16 -4.41 -24.45
N SER A 740 33.95 -4.77 -23.44
CA SER A 740 35.41 -4.58 -23.41
C SER A 740 36.21 -5.88 -23.58
N SER A 741 35.58 -7.06 -23.60
CA SER A 741 36.27 -8.35 -23.84
C SER A 741 36.12 -8.80 -25.30
N SER A 742 37.17 -9.42 -25.85
CA SER A 742 37.10 -10.08 -27.16
C SER A 742 36.09 -11.23 -27.19
N GLU A 743 35.81 -11.84 -26.04
CA GLU A 743 34.87 -12.96 -25.89
C GLU A 743 33.41 -12.50 -26.04
N ALA A 744 33.03 -11.35 -25.47
CA ALA A 744 31.71 -10.76 -25.61
C ALA A 744 31.37 -10.45 -27.08
N LEU A 745 32.33 -9.90 -27.83
CA LEU A 745 32.17 -9.60 -29.26
C LEU A 745 31.97 -10.85 -30.11
N VAL A 746 32.71 -11.92 -29.79
CA VAL A 746 32.53 -13.23 -30.45
C VAL A 746 31.13 -13.79 -30.14
N ALA A 747 30.67 -13.70 -28.88
CA ALA A 747 29.35 -14.16 -28.49
C ALA A 747 28.21 -13.36 -29.16
N ILE A 748 28.36 -12.04 -29.29
CA ILE A 748 27.43 -11.17 -30.05
C ILE A 748 27.35 -11.64 -31.50
N GLN A 749 28.50 -11.83 -32.16
CA GLN A 749 28.54 -12.21 -33.56
C GLN A 749 27.96 -13.62 -33.80
N GLU A 750 28.26 -14.57 -32.91
CA GLU A 750 27.68 -15.92 -32.94
C GLU A 750 26.15 -15.87 -32.75
N SER A 751 25.67 -15.10 -31.77
CA SER A 751 24.22 -14.90 -31.52
C SER A 751 23.50 -14.31 -32.74
N ILE A 752 24.06 -13.26 -33.35
CA ILE A 752 23.51 -12.62 -34.57
C ILE A 752 23.46 -13.63 -35.72
N ASN A 753 24.52 -14.40 -35.94
CA ASN A 753 24.57 -15.39 -37.03
C ASN A 753 23.52 -16.49 -36.86
N LEU A 754 23.35 -17.02 -35.65
CA LEU A 754 22.31 -18.01 -35.35
C LEU A 754 20.90 -17.43 -35.56
N THR A 755 20.68 -16.19 -35.12
CA THR A 755 19.39 -15.50 -35.31
C THR A 755 19.11 -15.22 -36.79
N ARG A 756 20.15 -14.89 -37.56
CA ARG A 756 20.07 -14.68 -39.02
C ARG A 756 19.69 -15.98 -39.72
N ALA A 757 20.29 -17.10 -39.35
CA ALA A 757 19.91 -18.43 -39.87
C ALA A 757 18.44 -18.76 -39.56
N LEU A 758 17.98 -18.52 -38.32
CA LEU A 758 16.57 -18.73 -37.94
C LEU A 758 15.59 -17.85 -38.71
N THR A 759 16.02 -16.68 -39.15
CA THR A 759 15.19 -15.75 -39.94
C THR A 759 14.99 -16.22 -41.38
N LEU A 760 15.91 -17.01 -41.92
CA LEU A 760 15.76 -17.63 -43.24
C LEU A 760 14.77 -18.81 -43.19
N GLU A 761 14.63 -19.47 -42.05
CA GLU A 761 13.73 -20.62 -41.85
C GLU A 761 12.30 -20.21 -41.46
N ASP A 762 12.13 -19.21 -40.58
CA ASP A 762 10.84 -18.62 -40.20
C ASP A 762 10.90 -17.07 -40.28
N PRO A 763 10.42 -16.48 -41.39
CA PRO A 763 10.51 -15.04 -41.62
C PRO A 763 9.65 -14.18 -40.67
N GLY A 764 8.66 -14.73 -39.97
CA GLY A 764 7.66 -13.94 -39.25
C GLY A 764 8.08 -13.49 -37.85
N TYR A 765 8.59 -14.42 -37.03
CA TYR A 765 8.95 -14.17 -35.64
C TYR A 765 10.43 -13.80 -35.45
N SER A 766 11.32 -14.31 -36.30
CA SER A 766 12.77 -14.15 -36.15
C SER A 766 13.30 -12.78 -36.61
N LYS A 767 12.61 -12.07 -37.52
CA LYS A 767 13.05 -10.76 -38.03
C LYS A 767 13.14 -9.68 -36.94
N ILE A 768 12.19 -9.65 -36.00
CA ILE A 768 12.19 -8.66 -34.91
C ILE A 768 13.40 -8.87 -33.99
N LYS A 769 13.65 -10.12 -33.57
CA LYS A 769 14.77 -10.44 -32.69
C LYS A 769 16.12 -10.17 -33.35
N LEU A 770 16.24 -10.42 -34.65
CA LEU A 770 17.45 -10.10 -35.40
C LEU A 770 17.69 -8.59 -35.44
N ALA A 771 16.65 -7.80 -35.72
CA ALA A 771 16.74 -6.35 -35.75
C ALA A 771 17.15 -5.76 -34.38
N GLU A 772 16.54 -6.24 -33.29
CA GLU A 772 16.86 -5.81 -31.92
C GLU A 772 18.31 -6.13 -31.54
N ARG A 773 18.80 -7.34 -31.86
CA ARG A 773 20.19 -7.74 -31.59
C ARG A 773 21.20 -6.93 -32.38
N LEU A 774 20.92 -6.67 -33.67
CA LEU A 774 21.78 -5.85 -34.52
C LEU A 774 21.84 -4.39 -34.04
N TYR A 775 20.69 -3.82 -33.68
CA TYR A 775 20.60 -2.48 -33.09
C TYR A 775 21.38 -2.40 -31.77
N GLN A 776 21.08 -3.28 -30.81
CA GLN A 776 21.78 -3.28 -29.51
C GLN A 776 23.29 -3.54 -29.67
N SER A 777 23.69 -4.38 -30.62
CA SER A 777 25.10 -4.57 -30.94
C SER A 777 25.73 -3.32 -31.54
N SER A 778 25.01 -2.56 -32.36
CA SER A 778 25.50 -1.29 -32.90
C SER A 778 25.78 -0.29 -31.78
N TYR A 779 24.83 -0.13 -30.86
CA TYR A 779 24.94 0.74 -29.70
C TYR A 779 26.17 0.40 -28.86
N MET A 780 26.35 -0.89 -28.56
CA MET A 780 27.52 -1.36 -27.81
C MET A 780 28.85 -1.12 -28.53
N LEU A 781 28.88 -1.25 -29.86
CA LEU A 781 30.08 -0.98 -30.68
C LEU A 781 30.36 0.52 -30.79
N PHE A 782 29.33 1.36 -30.82
CA PHE A 782 29.44 2.81 -30.81
C PHE A 782 30.05 3.32 -29.50
N ASP A 783 29.60 2.79 -28.35
CA ASP A 783 30.18 3.12 -27.03
C ASP A 783 31.64 2.66 -26.90
N SER A 784 32.02 1.57 -27.56
CA SER A 784 33.40 1.08 -27.64
C SER A 784 34.23 1.71 -28.78
N ASP A 785 33.75 2.80 -29.41
CA ASP A 785 34.42 3.58 -30.47
C ASP A 785 34.77 2.78 -31.75
N ARG A 786 34.03 1.70 -32.03
CA ARG A 786 34.16 0.86 -33.25
C ARG A 786 33.10 1.23 -34.28
N LEU A 787 33.20 2.46 -34.77
CA LEU A 787 32.13 3.13 -35.51
C LEU A 787 31.76 2.46 -36.85
N GLU A 788 32.72 1.92 -37.61
CA GLU A 788 32.43 1.26 -38.90
C GLU A 788 31.64 -0.05 -38.72
N GLU A 789 31.95 -0.81 -37.66
CA GLU A 789 31.23 -2.04 -37.33
C GLU A 789 29.85 -1.74 -36.75
N ALA A 790 29.76 -0.69 -35.92
CA ALA A 790 28.48 -0.17 -35.45
C ALA A 790 27.59 0.23 -36.63
N LEU A 791 28.13 0.99 -37.60
CA LEU A 791 27.39 1.43 -38.77
C LEU A 791 26.87 0.24 -39.59
N LYS A 792 27.70 -0.78 -39.81
CA LYS A 792 27.32 -1.98 -40.55
C LYS A 792 26.14 -2.72 -39.89
N ASN A 793 26.19 -2.92 -38.57
CA ASN A 793 25.12 -3.61 -37.83
C ASN A 793 23.84 -2.78 -37.82
N ASN A 794 23.94 -1.46 -37.62
CA ASN A 794 22.80 -0.57 -37.65
C ASN A 794 22.15 -0.50 -39.04
N GLN A 795 22.93 -0.45 -40.13
CA GLN A 795 22.40 -0.50 -41.50
C GLN A 795 21.54 -1.74 -41.76
N GLU A 796 21.99 -2.91 -41.30
CA GLU A 796 21.20 -4.15 -41.40
C GLU A 796 19.94 -4.09 -40.52
N ALA A 797 20.04 -3.55 -39.29
CA ALA A 797 18.88 -3.35 -38.41
C ALA A 797 17.83 -2.42 -39.03
N VAL A 798 18.23 -1.29 -39.62
CA VAL A 798 17.35 -0.33 -40.30
C VAL A 798 16.62 -0.99 -41.47
N VAL A 799 17.31 -1.79 -42.29
CA VAL A 799 16.68 -2.53 -43.40
C VAL A 799 15.59 -3.47 -42.87
N LEU A 800 15.85 -4.18 -41.77
CA LEU A 800 14.88 -5.07 -41.14
C LEU A 800 13.70 -4.30 -40.53
N TYR A 801 13.95 -3.21 -39.81
CA TYR A 801 12.88 -2.38 -39.23
C TYR A 801 12.03 -1.71 -40.31
N ARG A 802 12.61 -1.27 -41.44
CA ARG A 802 11.86 -0.77 -42.61
C ARG A 802 10.94 -1.84 -43.19
N ALA A 803 11.45 -3.06 -43.38
CA ALA A 803 10.63 -4.18 -43.85
C ALA A 803 9.49 -4.51 -42.87
N LEU A 804 9.77 -4.54 -41.57
CA LEU A 804 8.78 -4.81 -40.53
C LEU A 804 7.69 -3.72 -40.47
N ALA A 805 8.08 -2.45 -40.56
CA ALA A 805 7.15 -1.32 -40.60
C ALA A 805 6.26 -1.35 -41.85
N ALA A 806 6.82 -1.74 -43.01
CA ALA A 806 6.07 -1.90 -44.26
C ALA A 806 5.09 -3.08 -44.22
N GLU A 807 5.47 -4.21 -43.60
CA GLU A 807 4.59 -5.38 -43.46
C GLU A 807 3.34 -5.09 -42.62
N LYS A 808 3.52 -4.43 -41.47
CA LYS A 808 2.42 -3.94 -40.62
C LYS A 808 2.87 -2.64 -39.93
N PRO A 809 2.27 -1.49 -40.26
CA PRO A 809 2.69 -0.20 -39.71
C PRO A 809 2.07 0.02 -38.32
N THR A 810 2.50 -0.74 -37.31
CA THR A 810 2.13 -0.47 -35.92
C THR A 810 3.00 0.62 -35.32
N VAL A 811 2.47 1.37 -34.35
CA VAL A 811 3.19 2.40 -33.59
C VAL A 811 4.55 1.91 -33.06
N TRP A 812 4.58 0.70 -32.49
CA TRP A 812 5.83 0.09 -31.99
C TRP A 812 6.86 -0.11 -33.11
N ARG A 813 6.46 -0.60 -34.30
CA ARG A 813 7.39 -0.83 -35.42
C ARG A 813 7.92 0.48 -36.02
N LYS A 814 7.06 1.48 -36.17
CA LYS A 814 7.47 2.83 -36.61
C LYS A 814 8.45 3.46 -35.61
N SER A 815 8.18 3.30 -34.31
CA SER A 815 9.06 3.82 -33.24
C SER A 815 10.44 3.15 -33.26
N SER A 816 10.49 1.81 -33.38
CA SER A 816 11.77 1.09 -33.44
C SER A 816 12.60 1.48 -34.68
N LEU A 817 11.96 1.70 -35.83
CA LEU A 817 12.62 2.22 -37.03
C LEU A 817 13.19 3.62 -36.80
N SER A 818 12.39 4.52 -36.20
CA SER A 818 12.79 5.90 -35.90
C SER A 818 14.03 5.95 -35.00
N ILE A 819 14.08 5.11 -33.96
CA ILE A 819 15.21 5.03 -33.03
C ILE A 819 16.47 4.53 -33.76
N ALA A 820 16.36 3.45 -34.54
CA ALA A 820 17.48 2.89 -35.28
C ALA A 820 18.05 3.87 -36.32
N LEU A 821 17.19 4.63 -37.01
CA LEU A 821 17.59 5.69 -37.93
C LEU A 821 18.28 6.84 -37.20
N GLY A 822 17.79 7.26 -36.03
CA GLY A 822 18.45 8.30 -35.22
C GLY A 822 19.87 7.90 -34.81
N GLU A 823 20.06 6.65 -34.39
CA GLU A 823 21.40 6.10 -34.10
C GLU A 823 22.27 6.06 -35.37
N GLN A 824 21.71 5.68 -36.52
CA GLN A 824 22.43 5.68 -37.80
C GLN A 824 23.01 7.05 -38.13
N ALA A 825 22.20 8.10 -37.96
CA ALA A 825 22.60 9.48 -38.20
C ALA A 825 23.73 9.89 -37.25
N ALA A 826 23.62 9.56 -35.96
CA ALA A 826 24.66 9.85 -34.97
C ALA A 826 25.99 9.14 -35.27
N ILE A 827 25.96 7.87 -35.70
CA ILE A 827 27.16 7.13 -36.09
C ILE A 827 27.83 7.79 -37.31
N LEU A 828 27.03 8.16 -38.33
CA LEU A 828 27.54 8.81 -39.54
C LEU A 828 28.12 10.20 -39.26
N GLU A 829 27.50 10.99 -38.40
CA GLU A 829 28.00 12.31 -37.98
C GLU A 829 29.33 12.19 -37.22
N ARG A 830 29.50 11.14 -36.41
CA ARG A 830 30.76 10.89 -35.69
C ARG A 830 31.88 10.37 -36.60
N LEU A 831 31.54 9.58 -37.62
CA LEU A 831 32.48 9.14 -38.66
C LEU A 831 32.91 10.30 -39.58
N ASP A 832 32.03 11.26 -39.83
CA ASP A 832 32.28 12.42 -40.69
C ASP A 832 32.48 13.71 -39.89
N SER A 833 33.65 13.82 -39.26
CA SER A 833 34.06 15.01 -38.49
C SER A 833 34.09 16.33 -39.28
N GLN A 834 34.01 16.29 -40.62
CA GLN A 834 34.04 17.47 -41.50
C GLN A 834 32.64 17.87 -42.01
N ALA A 835 31.58 17.14 -41.63
CA ALA A 835 30.20 17.39 -42.04
C ALA A 835 30.03 17.58 -43.57
N THR A 836 30.71 16.74 -44.34
CA THR A 836 30.66 16.76 -45.81
C THR A 836 29.59 15.84 -46.39
N ASN A 837 29.13 14.88 -45.60
CA ASN A 837 28.14 13.87 -45.95
C ASN A 837 26.74 14.34 -45.57
N THR A 838 25.88 14.56 -46.56
CA THR A 838 24.49 14.98 -46.36
C THR A 838 23.55 13.85 -45.93
N ALA A 839 24.03 12.61 -45.83
CA ALA A 839 23.21 11.45 -45.46
C ALA A 839 22.56 11.54 -44.05
N PRO A 840 23.24 12.02 -42.98
CA PRO A 840 22.62 12.15 -41.66
C PRO A 840 21.41 13.08 -41.68
N LEU A 841 21.49 14.17 -42.45
CA LEU A 841 20.40 15.15 -42.55
C LEU A 841 19.14 14.54 -43.17
N ALA A 842 19.30 13.78 -44.27
CA ALA A 842 18.19 13.05 -44.88
C ALA A 842 17.58 11.99 -43.94
N ILE A 843 18.41 11.37 -43.09
CA ILE A 843 17.94 10.41 -42.08
C ILE A 843 17.15 11.12 -40.99
N HIS A 844 17.62 12.25 -40.46
CA HIS A 844 16.88 13.03 -39.46
C HIS A 844 15.53 13.55 -40.00
N GLU A 845 15.47 13.94 -41.27
CA GLU A 845 14.21 14.29 -41.96
C GLU A 845 13.21 13.10 -41.95
N GLU A 846 13.68 11.87 -42.19
CA GLU A 846 12.86 10.65 -42.12
C GLU A 846 12.40 10.35 -40.68
N VAL A 847 13.28 10.49 -39.69
CA VAL A 847 12.99 10.30 -38.25
C VAL A 847 11.91 11.26 -37.76
N VAL A 848 12.01 12.54 -38.12
CA VAL A 848 11.01 13.56 -37.77
C VAL A 848 9.66 13.24 -38.42
N GLN A 849 9.66 12.84 -39.69
CA GLN A 849 8.42 12.46 -40.38
C GLN A 849 7.75 11.25 -39.72
N LEU A 850 8.50 10.20 -39.38
CA LEU A 850 7.98 9.03 -38.66
C LEU A 850 7.44 9.40 -37.27
N SER A 851 8.19 10.20 -36.51
CA SER A 851 7.77 10.67 -35.18
C SER A 851 6.48 11.50 -35.25
N ARG A 852 6.33 12.32 -36.29
CA ARG A 852 5.13 13.13 -36.53
C ARG A 852 3.91 12.26 -36.87
N GLU A 853 4.09 11.18 -37.63
CA GLU A 853 3.03 10.20 -37.88
C GLU A 853 2.60 9.48 -36.61
N ILE A 854 3.57 9.02 -35.80
CA ILE A 854 3.30 8.31 -34.55
C ILE A 854 2.54 9.20 -33.56
N ALA A 855 2.97 10.45 -33.39
CA ALA A 855 2.28 11.41 -32.52
C ALA A 855 0.83 11.68 -32.97
N LYS A 856 0.56 11.67 -34.28
CA LYS A 856 -0.79 11.81 -34.83
C LYS A 856 -1.67 10.57 -34.62
N GLU A 857 -1.09 9.37 -34.70
CA GLU A 857 -1.82 8.11 -34.48
C GLU A 857 -2.18 7.87 -33.00
N GLN A 858 -1.38 8.42 -32.07
CA GLN A 858 -1.56 8.27 -30.63
C GLN A 858 -1.51 9.64 -29.92
N PRO A 859 -2.47 10.55 -30.20
CA PRO A 859 -2.43 11.91 -29.68
C PRO A 859 -2.62 11.99 -28.16
N ALA A 860 -3.15 10.93 -27.54
CA ALA A 860 -3.31 10.80 -26.09
C ALA A 860 -2.07 10.22 -25.38
N ASN A 861 -1.02 9.83 -26.12
CA ASN A 861 0.22 9.29 -25.55
C ASN A 861 1.37 10.30 -25.77
N GLU A 862 1.56 11.16 -24.78
CA GLU A 862 2.46 12.31 -24.85
C GLU A 862 3.94 11.94 -25.01
N LYS A 863 4.33 10.69 -24.71
CA LYS A 863 5.68 10.17 -25.00
C LYS A 863 6.04 10.44 -26.45
N PHE A 864 5.10 10.27 -27.38
CA PHE A 864 5.36 10.43 -28.80
C PHE A 864 5.51 11.90 -29.23
N SER A 865 4.82 12.83 -28.56
CA SER A 865 5.05 14.26 -28.76
C SER A 865 6.44 14.68 -28.29
N ARG A 866 6.91 14.09 -27.18
CA ARG A 866 8.27 14.32 -26.67
C ARG A 866 9.35 13.73 -27.58
N ASP A 867 9.14 12.51 -28.08
CA ASP A 867 10.07 11.84 -28.99
C ASP A 867 10.17 12.61 -30.34
N LEU A 868 9.08 13.22 -30.80
CA LEU A 868 9.08 14.14 -31.95
C LEU A 868 9.90 15.41 -31.69
N ALA A 869 9.73 16.05 -30.52
CA ALA A 869 10.49 17.24 -30.16
C ALA A 869 12.01 16.96 -30.08
N LEU A 870 12.39 15.79 -29.53
CA LEU A 870 13.79 15.34 -29.49
C LEU A 870 14.36 15.08 -30.90
N SER A 871 13.57 14.49 -31.78
CA SER A 871 13.96 14.26 -33.17
C SER A 871 14.16 15.56 -33.95
N LEU A 872 13.28 16.56 -33.76
CA LEU A 872 13.40 17.89 -34.35
C LEU A 872 14.66 18.63 -33.87
N LYS A 873 15.05 18.44 -32.60
CA LYS A 873 16.31 18.96 -32.06
C LYS A 873 17.52 18.38 -32.80
N TYR A 874 17.60 17.05 -32.94
CA TYR A 874 18.71 16.42 -33.65
C TYR A 874 18.75 16.79 -35.13
N GLN A 875 17.59 16.96 -35.77
CA GLN A 875 17.51 17.50 -37.12
C GLN A 875 18.10 18.93 -37.20
N ALA A 876 17.80 19.79 -36.23
CA ALA A 876 18.33 21.14 -36.19
C ALA A 876 19.85 21.18 -36.00
N GLU A 877 20.41 20.32 -35.15
CA GLU A 877 21.86 20.16 -34.97
C GLU A 877 22.53 19.71 -36.29
N SER A 878 21.92 18.76 -37.00
CA SER A 878 22.41 18.30 -38.29
C SER A 878 22.31 19.39 -39.39
N LEU A 879 21.20 20.13 -39.43
CA LEU A 879 21.02 21.29 -40.33
C LEU A 879 22.08 22.37 -40.08
N GLN A 880 22.43 22.61 -38.81
CA GLN A 880 23.49 23.54 -38.43
C GLN A 880 24.87 23.09 -38.95
N ASN A 881 25.20 21.81 -38.80
CA ASN A 881 26.46 21.26 -39.31
C ASN A 881 26.59 21.42 -40.83
N HIS A 882 25.47 21.50 -41.55
CA HIS A 882 25.40 21.73 -42.99
C HIS A 882 25.14 23.19 -43.38
N ASN A 883 25.25 24.15 -42.45
CA ASN A 883 25.03 25.58 -42.65
C ASN A 883 23.61 25.99 -43.13
N ARG A 884 22.58 25.16 -42.87
CA ARG A 884 21.16 25.44 -43.19
C ARG A 884 20.44 26.06 -41.99
N TYR A 885 20.88 27.26 -41.58
CA TYR A 885 20.47 27.86 -40.31
C TYR A 885 18.99 28.24 -40.21
N ASP A 886 18.37 28.73 -41.29
CA ASP A 886 16.95 29.13 -41.27
C ASP A 886 16.03 27.93 -41.00
N GLU A 887 16.36 26.78 -41.59
CA GLU A 887 15.62 25.54 -41.40
C GLU A 887 15.86 24.92 -40.02
N ALA A 888 17.08 25.05 -39.50
CA ALA A 888 17.40 24.65 -38.13
C ALA A 888 16.57 25.45 -37.09
N LEU A 889 16.41 26.76 -37.31
CA LEU A 889 15.59 27.61 -36.46
C LEU A 889 14.11 27.17 -36.46
N LEU A 890 13.55 26.86 -37.63
CA LEU A 890 12.17 26.37 -37.74
C LEU A 890 11.97 25.04 -36.99
N ALA A 891 12.89 24.09 -37.13
CA ALA A 891 12.84 22.82 -36.42
C ALA A 891 12.90 22.99 -34.89
N ILE A 892 13.76 23.90 -34.40
CA ILE A 892 13.86 24.23 -32.97
C ILE A 892 12.58 24.90 -32.48
N GLN A 893 11.99 25.81 -33.25
CA GLN A 893 10.72 26.47 -32.88
C GLN A 893 9.58 25.46 -32.74
N GLU A 894 9.48 24.49 -33.66
CA GLU A 894 8.50 23.40 -33.57
C GLU A 894 8.75 22.52 -32.33
N ALA A 895 10.01 22.15 -32.07
CA ALA A 895 10.37 21.38 -30.88
C ALA A 895 10.00 22.11 -29.58
N LEU A 896 10.30 23.41 -29.51
CA LEU A 896 9.96 24.26 -28.36
C LEU A 896 8.45 24.39 -28.18
N ALA A 897 7.68 24.56 -29.24
CA ALA A 897 6.23 24.61 -29.17
C ALA A 897 5.63 23.30 -28.64
N LEU A 898 6.20 22.15 -29.03
CA LEU A 898 5.80 20.83 -28.50
C LEU A 898 6.17 20.66 -27.02
N TYR A 899 7.36 21.13 -26.62
CA TYR A 899 7.76 21.14 -25.21
C TYR A 899 6.93 22.12 -24.38
N GLN A 900 6.53 23.26 -24.93
CA GLN A 900 5.64 24.23 -24.30
C GLN A 900 4.22 23.68 -24.16
N ASP A 901 3.64 23.10 -25.21
CA ASP A 901 2.31 22.45 -25.12
C ASP A 901 2.31 21.29 -24.11
N TYR A 902 3.42 20.54 -24.03
CA TYR A 902 3.62 19.53 -22.99
C TYR A 902 3.72 20.17 -21.60
N TYR A 903 4.53 21.21 -21.45
CA TYR A 903 4.69 21.95 -20.18
C TYR A 903 3.37 22.56 -19.69
N ASP A 904 2.60 23.18 -20.59
CA ASP A 904 1.32 23.84 -20.32
C ASP A 904 0.22 22.83 -19.94
N LYS A 905 0.25 21.62 -20.52
CA LYS A 905 -0.72 20.56 -20.23
C LYS A 905 -0.45 19.79 -18.94
N PHE A 906 0.82 19.57 -18.59
CA PHE A 906 1.19 18.64 -17.52
C PHE A 906 1.84 19.30 -16.30
N GLY A 907 2.25 20.57 -16.41
CA GLY A 907 3.00 21.20 -15.32
C GLY A 907 4.40 20.60 -15.21
N ALA A 908 5.10 20.92 -14.12
CA ALA A 908 6.55 20.90 -14.13
C ALA A 908 7.24 19.61 -13.61
N ASP A 909 6.73 18.36 -13.63
CA ASP A 909 7.55 17.14 -13.39
C ASP A 909 8.57 16.88 -14.52
N VAL A 910 9.61 17.69 -14.54
CA VAL A 910 10.52 17.76 -15.66
C VAL A 910 11.98 17.76 -15.19
N ASP A 911 12.34 16.91 -14.24
CA ASP A 911 13.78 16.66 -13.99
C ASP A 911 14.40 15.76 -15.07
N ILE A 912 13.58 15.07 -15.89
CA ILE A 912 14.07 14.26 -17.02
C ILE A 912 14.09 15.07 -18.33
N VAL A 913 13.18 16.03 -18.54
CA VAL A 913 13.25 16.89 -19.75
C VAL A 913 14.06 18.17 -19.51
N ILE A 914 14.28 18.68 -18.29
CA ILE A 914 15.20 19.84 -18.08
C ILE A 914 16.67 19.41 -18.17
N ASN A 915 16.99 18.15 -17.86
CA ASN A 915 18.33 17.58 -18.09
C ASN A 915 18.53 17.05 -19.54
N GLN A 916 17.47 16.93 -20.34
CA GLN A 916 17.52 16.52 -21.76
C GLN A 916 17.18 17.64 -22.76
N ILE A 917 16.54 18.72 -22.32
CA ILE A 917 16.77 20.05 -22.85
C ILE A 917 18.27 20.23 -22.64
N PRO A 918 19.10 20.30 -23.69
CA PRO A 918 20.46 20.73 -23.49
C PRO A 918 20.41 21.98 -22.63
N GLN A 919 21.36 22.12 -21.71
CA GLN A 919 21.83 23.46 -21.41
C GLN A 919 22.19 24.11 -22.75
N CYS A 920 21.21 24.73 -23.41
CA CYS A 920 21.36 25.72 -24.44
C CYS A 920 21.90 26.97 -23.75
N THR A 921 23.05 26.80 -23.09
CA THR A 921 23.85 27.85 -22.45
C THR A 921 24.36 28.85 -23.47
N ASP A 922 24.07 28.62 -24.75
CA ASP A 922 24.46 29.49 -25.82
C ASP A 922 23.36 29.67 -26.88
N ILE A 923 22.07 29.73 -26.53
CA ILE A 923 21.09 30.35 -27.47
C ILE A 923 21.49 31.81 -27.71
N GLU A 924 22.02 32.49 -26.70
CA GLU A 924 22.59 33.84 -26.82
C GLU A 924 23.81 33.86 -27.74
N GLY A 925 24.84 33.02 -27.56
CA GLY A 925 25.97 32.97 -28.49
C GLY A 925 25.66 32.30 -29.83
N TRP A 926 24.58 31.52 -29.94
CA TRP A 926 24.02 31.01 -31.20
C TRP A 926 23.34 32.14 -31.99
N LEU A 927 22.50 32.96 -31.34
CA LEU A 927 21.92 34.19 -31.91
C LEU A 927 23.01 35.22 -32.23
N ILE A 928 24.00 35.41 -31.35
CA ILE A 928 25.13 36.34 -31.57
C ILE A 928 26.03 35.84 -32.70
N ARG A 929 26.26 34.52 -32.87
CA ARG A 929 27.01 33.95 -34.01
C ARG A 929 26.25 34.02 -35.33
N LEU A 930 24.93 33.83 -35.30
CA LEU A 930 24.04 34.02 -36.45
C LEU A 930 24.04 35.50 -36.90
N ILE A 931 23.91 36.43 -35.94
CA ILE A 931 23.94 37.88 -36.17
C ILE A 931 25.33 38.37 -36.59
N SER A 932 26.43 37.79 -36.06
CA SER A 932 27.80 38.20 -36.38
C SER A 932 28.37 37.59 -37.67
N ARG A 933 27.76 36.54 -38.24
CA ARG A 933 28.17 35.98 -39.55
C ARG A 933 27.33 36.47 -40.73
N ASN A 934 26.08 36.87 -40.53
CA ASN A 934 25.25 37.49 -41.56
C ASN A 934 25.48 39.01 -41.61
N HIS A 935 26.56 39.45 -42.26
CA HIS A 935 26.87 40.88 -42.45
C HIS A 935 25.92 41.64 -43.38
N THR A 936 24.79 41.06 -43.79
CA THR A 936 23.77 41.74 -44.60
C THR A 936 22.37 41.23 -44.25
N MET A 937 21.78 41.71 -43.16
CA MET A 937 20.32 41.72 -43.01
C MET A 937 19.78 42.99 -43.68
N PRO A 938 18.85 42.89 -44.66
CA PRO A 938 18.10 44.03 -45.17
C PRO A 938 17.21 44.59 -44.07
N THR A 939 17.11 45.91 -43.99
CA THR A 939 16.43 46.71 -42.95
C THR A 939 14.90 46.56 -42.86
N GLU A 940 14.32 45.47 -43.34
CA GLU A 940 12.87 45.27 -43.36
C GLU A 940 12.48 43.83 -42.98
N THR A 941 12.56 43.49 -41.70
CA THR A 941 11.70 42.45 -41.09
C THR A 941 11.03 43.00 -39.82
N PRO A 942 9.80 42.59 -39.52
CA PRO A 942 8.92 43.36 -38.65
C PRO A 942 9.30 43.15 -37.18
N SER A 943 9.38 44.26 -36.46
CA SER A 943 9.56 44.39 -35.00
C SER A 943 8.67 43.51 -34.10
N SER A 944 7.74 42.72 -34.65
CA SER A 944 6.90 41.78 -33.90
C SER A 944 7.64 40.51 -33.46
N GLU A 945 8.60 40.00 -34.23
CA GLU A 945 9.33 38.76 -33.88
C GLU A 945 10.36 39.00 -32.76
N ILE A 946 10.98 40.18 -32.74
CA ILE A 946 11.87 40.63 -31.64
C ILE A 946 11.07 40.92 -30.36
N ARG A 947 9.77 41.24 -30.48
CA ARG A 947 8.90 41.52 -29.33
C ARG A 947 8.50 40.25 -28.58
N VAL A 948 8.37 39.12 -29.28
CA VAL A 948 8.13 37.80 -28.65
C VAL A 948 9.34 37.36 -27.81
N LEU A 949 10.56 37.75 -28.22
CA LEU A 949 11.80 37.47 -27.48
C LEU A 949 11.91 38.25 -26.15
N PHE A 950 11.46 39.51 -26.12
CA PHE A 950 11.41 40.29 -24.86
C PHE A 950 10.27 39.86 -23.92
N GLU A 951 9.19 39.28 -24.45
CA GLU A 951 8.16 38.64 -23.61
C GLU A 951 8.64 37.28 -23.05
N TRP A 952 9.59 36.63 -23.72
CA TRP A 952 10.22 35.39 -23.25
C TRP A 952 11.13 35.60 -22.04
N GLU A 953 11.88 36.72 -21.99
CA GLU A 953 12.69 37.11 -20.82
C GLU A 953 11.81 37.37 -19.60
N ARG A 954 10.62 37.94 -19.82
CA ARG A 954 9.58 38.11 -18.79
C ARG A 954 8.91 36.81 -18.36
N CYS A 955 8.73 35.83 -19.26
CA CYS A 955 8.24 34.51 -18.90
C CYS A 955 9.30 33.69 -18.15
N TYR A 956 10.59 33.87 -18.45
CA TYR A 956 11.70 33.21 -17.73
C TYR A 956 11.99 33.84 -16.36
N GLU A 957 11.68 35.13 -16.17
CA GLU A 957 11.68 35.78 -14.85
C GLU A 957 10.38 35.55 -14.04
N CYS A 958 9.30 35.08 -14.69
CA CYS A 958 8.04 34.70 -14.03
C CYS A 958 7.90 33.18 -13.77
N LEU A 959 8.64 32.33 -14.47
CA LEU A 959 8.86 30.90 -14.19
C LEU A 959 9.93 30.72 -13.11
#